data_AF-A0A497EGE5-F1
#
_entry.id   AF-A0A497EGE5-F1
#
_cell.length_a   1.000
_cell.length_b   1.000
_cell.length_c   1.000
_cell.angle_alpha   90.00
_cell.angle_beta   90.00
_cell.angle_gamma   90.00
#
_symmetry.space_group_name_H-M   'P 1'
#
loop_
_entity.id
_entity.type
_entity.pdbx_description
1 polymer ?
#
loop_
_entity_poly.entity_id
_entity_poly.type
_entity_poly.pdbx_seq_one_letter_code
_entity_poly.pdbx_strand_id
1 'polypeptide(L)'
;MSASSQDLLIVFGSVQRVMRAEKAARSAGLAVDTIPAPRVVSSECGVVLEASADDSSALDAIFNDLGIEPSAIYRRRGDAWMPSSLDARTDGNLVQLTRQTAYGGCGAKLAKGTLEKILCGLPRLESDDLIVGIESADDAGVVRIRDDIGLIHTTDFFPPMVDDPFAFGRIAAVNALSDVYAMGGVPLAGMNLVSFPMDSYDTTTLKEILRGGLSALEEAGAVLAGGHTIEGQELLYGLAVTGLVHPQRIWRNGGAKPGDVLVLTKPLGTGLVTTAAKGDETSEAALGTAVRWMSTLNRSAAEALSSLDPHAVTDVTGFGLAGHAAEMAEASGLEIVLSLADLPALPGALEAAASGFVPAGAGKNRESIESMLSFGPEVDGLRIDLSLDPQTSGGLLAALTPEAAITLCRRVSSAVIVGKAVEGIRGRVRLEKREKTNCYQGNTCIPSTSMLESAPELYDGRVQYPMADLYQLRSTPEESLDCLYVLQCSGSDPLSKLEIPTKEKRALKAKAKALGPRGEPGELISGECPIDMAHRITFVGVGEECELSQSKLRTVLHRVMRQATKNREYQIGLAVPVRVHGMSEAESRLFALREAAVADYTFDHFKSKKNEFDKIDGVHIIPFSGETEKDLDEHLQATRMFRTSVYLARDLSNRPGNDLTPEALASAAKEMAEEVGGLRVTILGLKELQKEKCGGILAVSQGSAEEPKMIVIEHRPKKPKKSVVLVGKGVTFDSGGISIKPSAGMGWMKYDMAGAATVMGVMRTVAELELPIKVVGLIPTAENMPSGTAIKPGDIITLASGKTVEVDNTDAEGRLLLGDALHYSARFNPDIVLDFATLTGACVVALGHECAGLMGNDRELQDRLATIGDTVGERVWPMPLYDEYFSYLKSEWADMKNAGSRWGGALTAGAFLKQHIPEKVSWAHFDIAGVGYLEDEHNGQPKGGTGFGVVLVSTFLKNLLK
;
A
#
# COMPACT_ATOMS: atom_id res chain seq x y z
N MET A 1 -34.09 26.16 8.16
CA MET A 1 -33.86 25.65 9.53
C MET A 1 -32.99 24.42 9.39
N SER A 2 -31.67 24.59 9.55
CA SER A 2 -30.69 23.51 9.46
C SER A 2 -30.75 22.68 10.74
N ALA A 3 -30.90 21.36 10.61
CA ALA A 3 -30.66 20.44 11.72
C ALA A 3 -29.16 20.48 12.06
N SER A 4 -28.80 20.92 13.26
CA SER A 4 -27.44 20.79 13.78
C SER A 4 -27.16 19.31 14.05
N SER A 5 -26.09 18.76 13.47
CA SER A 5 -25.64 17.39 13.74
C SER A 5 -24.87 17.35 15.06
N GLN A 6 -25.57 17.02 16.14
CA GLN A 6 -24.99 16.70 17.44
C GLN A 6 -24.39 15.28 17.39
N ASP A 7 -23.06 15.20 17.23
CA ASP A 7 -22.30 13.97 16.95
C ASP A 7 -21.16 13.70 17.95
N LEU A 8 -21.07 14.46 19.05
CA LEU A 8 -20.16 14.24 20.18
C LEU A 8 -20.92 14.11 21.50
N LEU A 9 -20.48 13.21 22.38
CA LEU A 9 -20.86 13.15 23.80
C LEU A 9 -19.62 13.22 24.67
N ILE A 10 -19.64 14.11 25.65
CA ILE A 10 -18.51 14.40 26.52
C ILE A 10 -18.93 14.03 27.94
N VAL A 11 -18.25 13.04 28.51
CA VAL A 11 -18.53 12.49 29.83
C VAL A 11 -17.65 13.18 30.86
N PHE A 12 -18.26 13.59 31.97
CA PHE A 12 -17.54 14.09 33.14
C PHE A 12 -17.94 13.29 34.39
N GLY A 13 -17.02 13.13 35.34
CA GLY A 13 -17.26 12.39 36.59
C GLY A 13 -18.25 13.04 37.57
N SER A 14 -18.81 14.22 37.28
CA SER A 14 -19.85 14.82 38.14
C SER A 14 -20.76 15.79 37.40
N VAL A 15 -22.02 15.88 37.84
CA VAL A 15 -23.01 16.82 37.28
C VAL A 15 -22.50 18.26 37.33
N GLN A 16 -21.75 18.63 38.38
CA GLN A 16 -21.17 19.97 38.52
C GLN A 16 -20.17 20.30 37.40
N ARG A 17 -19.37 19.32 36.95
CA ARG A 17 -18.43 19.51 35.84
C ARG A 17 -19.15 19.63 34.51
N VAL A 18 -20.19 18.82 34.27
CA VAL A 18 -21.05 18.92 33.07
C VAL A 18 -21.68 20.31 32.96
N MET A 19 -22.29 20.80 34.04
CA MET A 19 -22.94 22.13 34.06
C MET A 19 -21.93 23.27 33.88
N ARG A 20 -20.72 23.13 34.42
CA ARG A 20 -19.65 24.14 34.28
C ARG A 20 -19.11 24.17 32.84
N ALA A 21 -18.93 23.00 32.22
CA ALA A 21 -18.56 22.85 30.82
C ALA A 21 -19.64 23.44 29.89
N GLU A 22 -20.91 23.08 30.11
CA GLU A 22 -22.04 23.60 29.33
C GLU A 22 -22.12 25.12 29.39
N LYS A 23 -22.05 25.70 30.60
CA LYS A 23 -22.16 27.15 30.78
C LYS A 23 -21.06 27.90 30.04
N ALA A 24 -19.83 27.40 30.06
CA ALA A 24 -18.71 28.05 29.38
C ALA A 24 -18.79 27.89 27.87
N ALA A 25 -19.13 26.70 27.38
CA ALA A 25 -19.37 26.43 25.97
C ALA A 25 -20.48 27.33 25.38
N ARG A 26 -21.62 27.45 26.08
CA ARG A 26 -22.69 28.38 25.67
C ARG A 26 -22.25 29.85 25.71
N SER A 27 -21.43 30.24 26.68
CA SER A 27 -20.89 31.61 26.79
C SER A 27 -19.92 31.95 25.65
N ALA A 28 -19.26 30.94 25.07
CA ALA A 28 -18.41 31.05 23.90
C ALA A 28 -19.18 30.95 22.56
N GLY A 29 -20.51 30.81 22.59
CA GLY A 29 -21.36 30.75 21.40
C GLY A 29 -21.51 29.35 20.78
N LEU A 30 -21.06 28.29 21.47
CA LEU A 30 -21.17 26.91 20.98
C LEU A 30 -22.55 26.32 21.24
N ALA A 31 -23.03 25.49 20.30
CA ALA A 31 -24.30 24.78 20.42
C ALA A 31 -24.09 23.45 21.15
N VAL A 32 -24.25 23.46 22.47
CA VAL A 32 -24.14 22.28 23.32
C VAL A 32 -25.40 22.06 24.15
N ASP A 33 -25.70 20.81 24.48
CA ASP A 33 -26.82 20.43 25.35
C ASP A 33 -26.41 19.38 26.38
N THR A 34 -26.89 19.50 27.61
CA THR A 34 -26.74 18.44 28.61
C THR A 34 -27.87 17.43 28.45
N ILE A 35 -27.52 16.18 28.12
CA ILE A 35 -28.48 15.09 27.91
C ILE A 35 -28.26 13.95 28.92
N PRO A 36 -29.29 13.11 29.18
CA PRO A 36 -29.09 11.84 29.86
C PRO A 36 -28.08 10.97 29.09
N ALA A 37 -27.15 10.33 29.82
CA ALA A 37 -26.16 9.45 29.21
C ALA A 37 -26.88 8.31 28.45
N PRO A 38 -26.63 8.11 27.14
CA PRO A 38 -27.17 6.97 26.42
C PRO A 38 -26.75 5.65 27.08
N ARG A 39 -27.56 4.60 26.95
CA ARG A 39 -27.26 3.29 27.57
C ARG A 39 -25.89 2.70 27.20
N VAL A 40 -25.34 3.11 26.06
CA VAL A 40 -24.05 2.67 25.54
C VAL A 40 -22.86 3.50 26.05
N VAL A 41 -23.13 4.57 26.80
CA VAL A 41 -22.12 5.48 27.36
C VAL A 41 -22.09 5.32 28.88
N SER A 42 -20.95 4.87 29.41
CA SER A 42 -20.74 4.82 30.85
C SER A 42 -20.48 6.24 31.39
N SER A 43 -21.39 6.75 32.22
CA SER A 43 -21.26 8.04 32.91
C SER A 43 -21.58 7.87 34.40
N GLU A 44 -20.64 8.24 35.26
CA GLU A 44 -20.79 8.17 36.73
C GLU A 44 -21.95 9.03 37.25
N CYS A 45 -22.24 10.13 36.56
CA CYS A 45 -23.26 11.09 36.98
C CYS A 45 -24.57 11.00 36.18
N GLY A 46 -24.68 10.04 35.25
CA GLY A 46 -25.89 9.76 34.48
C GLY A 46 -26.24 10.80 33.39
N VAL A 47 -25.42 11.83 33.23
CA VAL A 47 -25.58 12.88 32.20
C VAL A 47 -24.27 13.10 31.45
N VAL A 48 -24.36 13.61 30.23
CA VAL A 48 -23.24 13.92 29.34
C VAL A 48 -23.50 15.24 28.62
N LEU A 49 -22.45 15.89 28.14
CA LEU A 49 -22.54 17.08 27.31
C LEU A 49 -22.52 16.67 25.83
N GLU A 50 -23.60 16.91 25.12
CA GLU A 50 -23.75 16.67 23.70
C GLU A 50 -23.34 17.91 22.90
N ALA A 51 -22.53 17.72 21.85
CA ALA A 51 -21.97 18.80 21.04
C ALA A 51 -21.78 18.40 19.57
N SER A 52 -21.45 19.37 18.71
CA SER A 52 -21.00 19.09 17.34
C SER A 52 -19.53 18.67 17.33
N ALA A 53 -19.17 17.70 16.49
CA ALA A 53 -17.77 17.31 16.29
C ALA A 53 -16.90 18.46 15.74
N ASP A 54 -17.51 19.40 15.02
CA ASP A 54 -16.82 20.57 14.47
C ASP A 54 -16.39 21.56 15.56
N ASP A 55 -17.02 21.49 16.75
CA ASP A 55 -16.73 22.36 17.89
C ASP A 55 -15.63 21.81 18.82
N SER A 56 -15.04 20.64 18.50
CA SER A 56 -14.11 19.92 19.38
C SER A 56 -12.94 20.79 19.87
N SER A 57 -12.22 21.43 18.96
CA SER A 57 -11.04 22.24 19.32
C SER A 57 -11.41 23.46 20.18
N ALA A 58 -12.60 24.02 19.99
CA ALA A 58 -13.10 25.12 20.81
C ALA A 58 -13.50 24.64 22.21
N LEU A 59 -14.12 23.46 22.31
CA LEU A 59 -14.46 22.84 23.58
C LEU A 59 -13.21 22.48 24.38
N ASP A 60 -12.18 21.93 23.74
CA ASP A 60 -10.91 21.61 24.40
C ASP A 60 -10.24 22.85 25.00
N ALA A 61 -10.19 23.97 24.25
CA ALA A 61 -9.68 25.24 24.77
C ALA A 61 -10.47 25.72 26.00
N ILE A 62 -11.81 25.62 25.96
CA ILE A 62 -12.69 26.02 27.06
C ILE A 62 -12.48 25.13 28.30
N PHE A 63 -12.34 23.82 28.10
CA PHE A 63 -12.12 22.88 29.19
C PHE A 63 -10.76 23.08 29.86
N ASN A 64 -9.74 23.37 29.05
CA ASN A 64 -8.40 23.74 29.52
C ASN A 64 -8.43 25.02 30.36
N ASP A 65 -9.09 26.08 29.90
CA ASP A 65 -9.24 27.34 30.65
C ASP A 65 -10.01 27.15 31.97
N LEU A 66 -10.95 26.21 32.01
CA LEU A 66 -11.72 25.88 33.21
C LEU A 66 -10.98 24.95 34.17
N GLY A 67 -9.88 24.33 33.74
CA GLY A 67 -9.18 23.27 34.48
C GLY A 67 -10.09 22.05 34.72
N ILE A 68 -10.94 21.71 33.77
CA ILE A 68 -11.79 20.52 33.83
C ILE A 68 -11.40 19.58 32.69
N GLU A 69 -11.19 18.31 33.00
CA GLU A 69 -10.89 17.30 31.98
C GLU A 69 -12.08 16.36 31.80
N PRO A 70 -12.49 16.09 30.55
CA PRO A 70 -13.44 15.03 30.24
C PRO A 70 -12.93 13.67 30.71
N SER A 71 -13.80 12.86 31.31
CA SER A 71 -13.52 11.48 31.71
C SER A 71 -13.50 10.53 30.49
N ALA A 72 -14.30 10.86 29.47
CA ALA A 72 -14.32 10.20 28.16
C ALA A 72 -15.03 11.10 27.13
N ILE A 73 -14.68 10.97 25.87
CA ILE A 73 -15.40 11.62 24.75
C ILE A 73 -15.86 10.50 23.82
N TYR A 74 -17.10 10.55 23.35
CA TYR A 74 -17.66 9.63 22.37
C TYR A 74 -18.07 10.41 21.13
N ARG A 75 -17.87 9.82 19.96
CA ARG A 75 -18.28 10.34 18.66
C ARG A 75 -19.28 9.40 18.01
N ARG A 76 -20.26 9.97 17.31
CA ARG A 76 -21.27 9.20 16.59
C ARG A 76 -20.68 8.64 15.29
N ARG A 77 -20.83 7.33 15.06
CA ARG A 77 -20.55 6.66 13.77
C ARG A 77 -21.78 5.84 13.37
N GLY A 78 -22.56 6.35 12.40
CA GLY A 78 -23.85 5.78 12.06
C GLY A 78 -24.83 5.87 13.23
N ASP A 79 -25.38 4.73 13.65
CA ASP A 79 -26.30 4.64 14.79
C ASP A 79 -25.60 4.36 16.14
N ALA A 80 -24.28 4.18 16.15
CA ALA A 80 -23.51 3.83 17.34
C ALA A 80 -22.68 5.01 17.90
N TRP A 81 -22.49 5.02 19.22
CA TRP A 81 -21.59 5.95 19.92
C TRP A 81 -20.28 5.23 20.24
N MET A 82 -19.16 5.83 19.84
CA MET A 82 -17.83 5.23 19.97
C MET A 82 -16.87 6.15 20.72
N PRO A 83 -16.01 5.64 21.62
CA PRO A 83 -14.97 6.46 22.23
C PRO A 83 -14.10 7.17 21.17
N SER A 84 -13.92 8.47 21.30
CA SER A 84 -13.12 9.33 20.43
C SER A 84 -11.77 9.63 21.09
N SER A 85 -10.69 9.58 20.32
CA SER A 85 -9.30 9.68 20.79
C SER A 85 -8.80 11.11 21.05
N LEU A 86 -9.65 12.03 21.53
CA LEU A 86 -9.20 13.39 21.83
C LEU A 86 -8.29 13.42 23.06
N ASP A 87 -7.03 13.75 22.78
CA ASP A 87 -5.95 14.20 23.67
C ASP A 87 -5.63 13.37 24.91
N ALA A 88 -4.92 12.25 24.70
CA ALA A 88 -3.93 11.82 25.68
C ALA A 88 -2.67 12.68 25.49
N ARG A 89 -2.55 13.75 26.29
CA ARG A 89 -1.30 14.52 26.40
C ARG A 89 -0.15 13.57 26.70
N THR A 90 0.87 13.60 25.84
CA THR A 90 2.16 12.98 26.04
C THR A 90 2.98 13.78 27.04
N ASP A 91 2.57 13.79 28.31
CA ASP A 91 3.43 14.25 29.40
C ASP A 91 4.36 13.09 29.83
N GLY A 92 5.47 12.95 29.11
CA GLY A 92 6.82 12.84 29.67
C GLY A 92 7.24 11.67 30.58
N ASN A 93 6.40 10.71 30.95
CA ASN A 93 6.82 9.51 31.69
C ASN A 93 6.16 8.25 31.12
N LEU A 94 6.80 7.63 30.12
CA LEU A 94 6.43 6.30 29.63
C LEU A 94 6.58 5.27 30.75
N VAL A 95 5.47 4.63 31.12
CA VAL A 95 5.45 3.48 32.03
C VAL A 95 6.05 2.27 31.31
N GLN A 96 7.11 1.68 31.86
CA GLN A 96 7.80 0.52 31.26
C GLN A 96 7.19 -0.81 31.74
N LEU A 97 6.14 -1.28 31.07
CA LEU A 97 5.39 -2.49 31.46
C LEU A 97 6.25 -3.77 31.49
N THR A 98 7.20 -3.92 30.55
CA THR A 98 7.97 -5.16 30.35
C THR A 98 9.05 -5.41 31.41
N ARG A 99 9.47 -4.38 32.14
CA ARG A 99 10.51 -4.47 33.16
C ARG A 99 10.01 -5.00 34.50
N GLN A 100 8.69 -5.03 34.71
CA GLN A 100 8.07 -5.50 35.95
C GLN A 100 7.52 -6.93 35.85
N THR A 101 7.69 -7.61 34.71
CA THR A 101 7.24 -9.00 34.53
C THR A 101 8.41 -9.97 34.36
N ALA A 102 8.24 -11.20 34.84
CA ALA A 102 9.27 -12.24 34.72
C ALA A 102 9.35 -12.83 33.30
N TYR A 103 8.21 -12.88 32.60
CA TYR A 103 8.05 -13.43 31.25
C TYR A 103 7.27 -12.44 30.36
N GLY A 104 7.46 -12.50 29.04
CA GLY A 104 6.73 -11.67 28.08
C GLY A 104 5.82 -12.50 27.17
N GLY A 105 4.55 -12.10 27.05
CA GLY A 105 3.59 -12.68 26.11
C GLY A 105 3.41 -14.20 26.26
N CYS A 106 3.35 -14.91 25.13
CA CYS A 106 3.17 -16.36 25.10
C CYS A 106 4.36 -17.15 25.70
N GLY A 107 5.49 -16.50 25.98
CA GLY A 107 6.62 -17.11 26.69
C GLY A 107 6.33 -17.49 28.16
N ALA A 108 5.19 -17.04 28.70
CA ALA A 108 4.71 -17.41 30.04
C ALA A 108 3.98 -18.78 30.09
N LYS A 109 3.63 -19.39 28.94
CA LYS A 109 2.92 -20.68 28.90
C LYS A 109 3.74 -21.79 29.57
N LEU A 110 3.05 -22.69 30.29
CA LEU A 110 3.68 -23.90 30.84
C LEU A 110 4.12 -24.82 29.69
N ALA A 111 5.25 -25.50 29.86
CA ALA A 111 5.70 -26.49 28.89
C ALA A 111 4.70 -27.66 28.82
N LYS A 112 4.39 -28.10 27.59
CA LYS A 112 3.41 -29.17 27.30
C LYS A 112 3.61 -30.42 28.16
N GLY A 113 4.82 -30.96 28.20
CA GLY A 113 5.14 -32.17 28.97
C GLY A 113 4.95 -32.02 30.49
N THR A 114 4.87 -30.79 31.03
CA THR A 114 4.49 -30.55 32.43
C THR A 114 2.98 -30.57 32.58
N LEU A 115 2.24 -29.92 31.67
CA LEU A 115 0.78 -29.85 31.71
C LEU A 115 0.14 -31.24 31.52
N GLU A 116 0.63 -32.04 30.58
CA GLU A 116 0.16 -33.42 30.36
C GLU A 116 0.26 -34.28 31.61
N LYS A 117 1.34 -34.13 32.39
CA LYS A 117 1.52 -34.86 33.66
C LYS A 117 0.54 -34.42 34.74
N ILE A 118 0.18 -33.14 34.76
CA ILE A 118 -0.78 -32.57 35.74
C ILE A 118 -2.22 -32.97 35.39
N LEU A 119 -2.57 -32.97 34.10
CA LEU A 119 -3.89 -33.36 33.63
C LEU A 119 -4.11 -34.87 33.65
N CYS A 120 -3.03 -35.66 33.68
CA CYS A 120 -3.08 -37.11 33.78
C CYS A 120 -3.86 -37.56 35.03
N GLY A 121 -4.93 -38.35 34.81
CA GLY A 121 -5.77 -38.89 35.88
C GLY A 121 -7.01 -38.04 36.24
N LEU A 122 -7.20 -36.86 35.62
CA LEU A 122 -8.46 -36.14 35.71
C LEU A 122 -9.57 -36.87 34.92
N PRO A 123 -10.81 -36.95 35.45
CA PRO A 123 -11.91 -37.62 34.77
C PRO A 123 -12.28 -36.86 33.50
N ARG A 124 -12.41 -37.58 32.39
CA ARG A 124 -12.88 -37.02 31.12
C ARG A 124 -14.39 -36.89 31.16
N LEU A 125 -14.90 -35.73 30.73
CA LEU A 125 -16.32 -35.51 30.54
C LEU A 125 -16.62 -35.71 29.05
N GLU A 126 -17.35 -36.78 28.74
CA GLU A 126 -17.74 -37.11 27.36
C GLU A 126 -19.11 -36.50 27.04
N SER A 127 -19.25 -35.92 25.84
CA SER A 127 -20.50 -35.39 25.32
C SER A 127 -20.54 -35.59 23.81
N ASP A 128 -21.67 -36.05 23.26
CA ASP A 128 -21.87 -36.22 21.82
C ASP A 128 -21.80 -34.90 21.05
N ASP A 129 -21.93 -33.77 21.74
CA ASP A 129 -21.87 -32.42 21.17
C ASP A 129 -20.48 -31.79 21.26
N LEU A 130 -19.51 -32.42 21.92
CA LEU A 130 -18.12 -31.95 21.92
C LEU A 130 -17.42 -32.44 20.63
N ILE A 131 -17.17 -31.53 19.68
CA ILE A 131 -16.54 -31.85 18.38
C ILE A 131 -15.01 -31.86 18.50
N VAL A 132 -14.47 -30.91 19.28
CA VAL A 132 -13.04 -30.77 19.58
C VAL A 132 -12.92 -30.53 21.08
N GLY A 133 -12.30 -31.46 21.79
CA GLY A 133 -12.10 -31.43 23.23
C GLY A 133 -10.64 -31.57 23.66
N ILE A 134 -10.42 -31.88 24.93
CA ILE A 134 -9.09 -31.99 25.57
C ILE A 134 -8.29 -33.21 25.02
N GLU A 135 -8.96 -34.11 24.31
CA GLU A 135 -8.35 -35.28 23.66
C GLU A 135 -7.52 -34.95 22.41
N SER A 136 -7.77 -33.80 21.79
CA SER A 136 -7.02 -33.28 20.65
C SER A 136 -6.10 -32.14 21.11
N ALA A 137 -4.92 -32.01 20.51
CA ALA A 137 -3.98 -30.94 20.83
C ALA A 137 -4.37 -29.59 20.20
N ASP A 138 -5.62 -29.41 19.78
CA ASP A 138 -6.11 -28.17 19.17
C ASP A 138 -6.21 -27.06 20.25
N ASP A 139 -5.88 -25.83 19.87
CA ASP A 139 -5.81 -24.68 20.79
C ASP A 139 -7.18 -24.12 21.22
N ALA A 140 -8.29 -24.61 20.64
CA ALA A 140 -9.65 -24.22 20.99
C ALA A 140 -10.62 -25.40 21.05
N GLY A 141 -11.58 -25.33 21.97
CA GLY A 141 -12.65 -26.31 22.09
C GLY A 141 -13.83 -25.97 21.18
N VAL A 142 -14.49 -26.98 20.61
CA VAL A 142 -15.67 -26.77 19.76
C VAL A 142 -16.86 -27.59 20.25
N VAL A 143 -17.97 -26.92 20.51
CA VAL A 143 -19.23 -27.54 20.93
C VAL A 143 -20.30 -27.31 19.88
N ARG A 144 -20.94 -28.39 19.41
CA ARG A 144 -22.09 -28.35 18.53
C ARG A 144 -23.31 -27.83 19.29
N ILE A 145 -24.00 -26.84 18.73
CA ILE A 145 -25.29 -26.37 19.24
C ILE A 145 -26.43 -26.86 18.35
N ARG A 146 -26.18 -26.93 17.04
CA ARG A 146 -27.07 -27.48 16.01
C ARG A 146 -26.24 -28.11 14.89
N ASP A 147 -26.89 -28.82 13.99
CA ASP A 147 -26.23 -29.47 12.85
C ASP A 147 -25.47 -28.50 11.93
N ASP A 148 -25.86 -27.22 11.92
CA ASP A 148 -25.30 -26.14 11.11
C ASP A 148 -24.46 -25.12 11.90
N ILE A 149 -24.42 -25.20 13.24
CA ILE A 149 -23.73 -24.24 14.11
C ILE A 149 -22.95 -24.96 15.22
N GLY A 150 -21.64 -24.74 15.23
CA GLY A 150 -20.73 -24.99 16.34
C GLY A 150 -20.21 -23.68 16.95
N LEU A 151 -19.99 -23.71 18.27
CA LEU A 151 -19.31 -22.65 19.00
C LEU A 151 -17.85 -23.04 19.21
N ILE A 152 -16.95 -22.14 18.83
CA ILE A 152 -15.53 -22.23 19.18
C ILE A 152 -15.33 -21.47 20.49
N HIS A 153 -14.64 -22.07 21.45
CA HIS A 153 -14.28 -21.47 22.72
C HIS A 153 -12.77 -21.50 22.88
N THR A 154 -12.16 -20.33 23.06
CA THR A 154 -10.74 -20.20 23.41
C THR A 154 -10.56 -19.20 24.56
N THR A 155 -9.44 -19.28 25.25
CA THR A 155 -9.05 -18.35 26.30
C THR A 155 -7.54 -18.21 26.36
N ASP A 156 -7.05 -16.99 26.17
CA ASP A 156 -5.65 -16.62 26.38
C ASP A 156 -5.54 -15.45 27.35
N PHE A 157 -4.51 -15.48 28.18
CA PHE A 157 -4.25 -14.50 29.21
C PHE A 157 -2.75 -14.52 29.57
N PHE A 158 -2.04 -13.41 29.36
CA PHE A 158 -0.57 -13.38 29.52
C PHE A 158 -0.02 -12.01 29.95
N PRO A 159 1.25 -11.96 30.43
CA PRO A 159 1.91 -10.70 30.80
C PRO A 159 2.33 -9.86 29.57
N PRO A 160 2.57 -8.55 29.75
CA PRO A 160 3.08 -7.66 28.72
C PRO A 160 4.36 -8.15 28.03
N MET A 161 4.39 -8.00 26.71
CA MET A 161 5.57 -8.21 25.84
C MET A 161 6.07 -6.91 25.20
N VAL A 162 5.35 -5.82 25.40
CA VAL A 162 5.66 -4.46 24.92
C VAL A 162 5.32 -3.46 26.02
N ASP A 163 6.01 -2.32 26.04
CA ASP A 163 5.81 -1.28 27.05
C ASP A 163 4.57 -0.43 26.78
N ASP A 164 4.14 -0.31 25.52
CA ASP A 164 2.96 0.47 25.18
C ASP A 164 1.66 -0.25 25.65
N PRO A 165 0.87 0.33 26.57
CA PRO A 165 -0.31 -0.33 27.13
C PRO A 165 -1.38 -0.64 26.09
N PHE A 166 -1.60 0.25 25.12
CA PHE A 166 -2.57 0.05 24.05
C PHE A 166 -2.16 -1.11 23.13
N ALA A 167 -0.91 -1.15 22.72
CA ALA A 167 -0.34 -2.21 21.89
C ALA A 167 -0.38 -3.54 22.63
N PHE A 168 -0.04 -3.59 23.92
CA PHE A 168 -0.19 -4.80 24.73
C PHE A 168 -1.64 -5.30 24.72
N GLY A 169 -2.59 -4.41 24.99
CA GLY A 169 -4.02 -4.72 24.96
C GLY A 169 -4.46 -5.30 23.61
N ARG A 170 -4.04 -4.66 22.52
CA ARG A 170 -4.38 -5.09 21.17
C ARG A 170 -3.77 -6.46 20.83
N ILE A 171 -2.48 -6.66 21.11
CA ILE A 171 -1.78 -7.93 20.86
C ILE A 171 -2.43 -9.07 21.63
N ALA A 172 -2.78 -8.86 22.91
CA ALA A 172 -3.43 -9.87 23.72
C ALA A 172 -4.77 -10.32 23.14
N ALA A 173 -5.55 -9.37 22.63
CA ALA A 173 -6.83 -9.67 22.00
C ALA A 173 -6.67 -10.34 20.63
N VAL A 174 -5.74 -9.87 19.79
CA VAL A 174 -5.45 -10.49 18.50
C VAL A 174 -5.00 -11.95 18.67
N ASN A 175 -4.18 -12.23 19.70
CA ASN A 175 -3.77 -13.60 20.02
C ASN A 175 -4.98 -14.47 20.37
N ALA A 176 -5.83 -14.05 21.31
CA ALA A 176 -7.01 -14.81 21.69
C ALA A 176 -8.05 -15.00 20.55
N LEU A 177 -8.05 -14.09 19.56
CA LEU A 177 -8.88 -14.21 18.36
C LEU A 177 -8.29 -15.19 17.34
N SER A 178 -6.98 -15.43 17.40
CA SER A 178 -6.23 -16.25 16.44
C SER A 178 -6.71 -17.69 16.41
N ASP A 179 -6.99 -18.30 17.56
CA ASP A 179 -7.44 -19.70 17.62
C ASP A 179 -8.78 -19.88 16.90
N VAL A 180 -9.67 -18.87 16.96
CA VAL A 180 -10.94 -18.92 16.21
C VAL A 180 -10.69 -18.96 14.70
N TYR A 181 -9.73 -18.17 14.22
CA TYR A 181 -9.35 -18.18 12.81
C TYR A 181 -8.63 -19.47 12.41
N ALA A 182 -7.79 -20.03 13.28
CA ALA A 182 -7.11 -21.30 13.05
C ALA A 182 -8.09 -22.48 12.89
N MET A 183 -9.25 -22.42 13.56
CA MET A 183 -10.33 -23.41 13.46
C MET A 183 -11.27 -23.18 12.26
N GLY A 184 -11.01 -22.17 11.42
CA GLY A 184 -11.87 -21.80 10.29
C GLY A 184 -13.16 -21.08 10.68
N GLY A 185 -13.19 -20.51 11.90
CA GLY A 185 -14.33 -19.81 12.45
C GLY A 185 -14.31 -18.30 12.26
N VAL A 186 -15.43 -17.68 12.65
CA VAL A 186 -15.59 -16.22 12.70
C VAL A 186 -15.81 -15.79 14.16
N PRO A 187 -15.00 -14.87 14.72
CA PRO A 187 -15.21 -14.38 16.07
C PRO A 187 -16.59 -13.75 16.26
N LEU A 188 -17.23 -14.04 17.40
CA LEU A 188 -18.57 -13.52 17.75
C LEU A 188 -18.51 -12.58 18.94
N ALA A 189 -17.88 -13.02 20.04
CA ALA A 189 -17.83 -12.25 21.28
C ALA A 189 -16.57 -12.54 22.09
N GLY A 190 -16.11 -11.55 22.85
CA GLY A 190 -15.01 -11.67 23.80
C GLY A 190 -15.43 -11.33 25.23
N MET A 191 -14.75 -11.90 26.22
CA MET A 191 -14.83 -11.52 27.63
C MET A 191 -13.44 -11.16 28.14
N ASN A 192 -13.26 -9.96 28.69
CA ASN A 192 -11.98 -9.52 29.23
C ASN A 192 -11.57 -10.36 30.46
N LEU A 193 -10.30 -10.68 30.53
CA LEU A 193 -9.65 -11.21 31.72
C LEU A 193 -8.54 -10.23 32.10
N VAL A 194 -8.54 -9.76 33.34
CA VAL A 194 -7.57 -8.76 33.82
C VAL A 194 -7.12 -9.08 35.24
N SER A 195 -5.81 -9.11 35.45
CA SER A 195 -5.17 -9.02 36.76
C SER A 195 -4.31 -7.76 36.74
N PHE A 196 -4.60 -6.80 37.61
CA PHE A 196 -3.96 -5.49 37.57
C PHE A 196 -3.39 -5.12 38.95
N PRO A 197 -2.06 -4.86 39.08
CA PRO A 197 -1.47 -4.42 40.33
C PRO A 197 -1.69 -2.92 40.52
N MET A 198 -2.73 -2.58 41.29
CA MET A 198 -3.14 -1.19 41.56
C MET A 198 -2.06 -0.36 42.28
N ASP A 199 -1.17 -1.02 43.03
CA ASP A 199 -0.05 -0.36 43.70
C ASP A 199 1.10 0.00 42.74
N SER A 200 1.18 -0.66 41.58
CA SER A 200 2.29 -0.52 40.62
C SER A 200 1.96 0.34 39.40
N TYR A 201 0.68 0.49 39.07
CA TYR A 201 0.24 1.18 37.85
C TYR A 201 -1.01 2.03 38.10
N ASP A 202 -1.12 3.13 37.36
CA ASP A 202 -2.32 3.96 37.39
C ASP A 202 -3.49 3.35 36.61
N THR A 203 -4.70 3.84 36.90
CA THR A 203 -5.92 3.38 36.23
C THR A 203 -5.98 3.77 34.75
N THR A 204 -5.19 4.75 34.31
CA THR A 204 -5.06 5.16 32.90
C THR A 204 -4.38 4.07 32.08
N THR A 205 -3.36 3.42 32.64
CA THR A 205 -2.66 2.28 32.03
C THR A 205 -3.65 1.14 31.75
N LEU A 206 -4.48 0.79 32.74
CA LEU A 206 -5.53 -0.22 32.56
C LEU A 206 -6.53 0.20 31.46
N LYS A 207 -6.94 1.47 31.44
CA LYS A 207 -7.85 1.99 30.42
C LYS A 207 -7.29 1.83 29.01
N GLU A 208 -6.01 2.14 28.79
CA GLU A 208 -5.39 2.00 27.47
C GLU A 208 -5.23 0.53 27.04
N ILE A 209 -4.93 -0.39 27.96
CA ILE A 209 -4.94 -1.84 27.69
C ILE A 209 -6.32 -2.29 27.21
N LEU A 210 -7.37 -1.91 27.94
CA LEU A 210 -8.75 -2.25 27.57
C LEU A 210 -9.16 -1.65 26.22
N ARG A 211 -8.68 -0.44 25.89
CA ARG A 211 -8.91 0.20 24.59
C ARG A 211 -8.22 -0.57 23.45
N GLY A 212 -6.99 -1.02 23.67
CA GLY A 212 -6.27 -1.85 22.71
C GLY A 212 -7.03 -3.13 22.38
N GLY A 213 -7.49 -3.84 23.41
CA GLY A 213 -8.24 -5.09 23.21
C GLY A 213 -9.60 -4.87 22.53
N LEU A 214 -10.30 -3.79 22.88
CA LEU A 214 -11.56 -3.41 22.22
C LEU A 214 -11.36 -3.10 20.73
N SER A 215 -10.25 -2.43 20.38
CA SER A 215 -9.91 -2.15 18.98
C SER A 215 -9.74 -3.44 18.14
N ALA A 216 -9.15 -4.49 18.70
CA ALA A 216 -9.00 -5.77 18.01
C ALA A 216 -10.34 -6.50 17.82
N LEU A 217 -11.20 -6.49 18.84
CA LEU A 217 -12.55 -7.07 18.75
C LEU A 217 -13.40 -6.35 17.69
N GLU A 218 -13.32 -5.02 17.64
CA GLU A 218 -14.02 -4.21 16.64
C GLU A 218 -13.60 -4.60 15.21
N GLU A 219 -12.30 -4.68 14.96
CA GLU A 219 -11.75 -5.07 13.66
C GLU A 219 -12.13 -6.52 13.27
N ALA A 220 -12.21 -7.41 14.25
CA ALA A 220 -12.69 -8.78 14.05
C ALA A 220 -14.21 -8.87 13.81
N GLY A 221 -14.97 -7.80 14.04
CA GLY A 221 -16.43 -7.81 14.00
C GLY A 221 -17.09 -8.50 15.19
N ALA A 222 -16.36 -8.67 16.30
CA ALA A 222 -16.82 -9.29 17.52
C ALA A 222 -17.24 -8.24 18.57
N VAL A 223 -18.10 -8.63 19.51
CA VAL A 223 -18.55 -7.75 20.60
C VAL A 223 -17.87 -8.09 21.93
N LEU A 224 -17.55 -7.08 22.73
CA LEU A 224 -17.16 -7.30 24.12
C LEU A 224 -18.43 -7.59 24.95
N ALA A 225 -18.62 -8.84 25.35
CA ALA A 225 -19.79 -9.29 26.10
C ALA A 225 -19.69 -9.04 27.61
N GLY A 226 -18.47 -8.90 28.14
CA GLY A 226 -18.23 -8.68 29.56
C GLY A 226 -16.78 -8.97 29.94
N GLY A 227 -16.55 -9.40 31.17
CA GLY A 227 -15.23 -9.79 31.64
C GLY A 227 -15.11 -9.83 33.16
N HIS A 228 -13.92 -10.16 33.63
CA HIS A 228 -13.56 -10.14 35.03
C HIS A 228 -12.22 -9.42 35.23
N THR A 229 -12.18 -8.52 36.21
CA THR A 229 -11.00 -7.75 36.59
C THR A 229 -10.75 -7.96 38.07
N ILE A 230 -9.55 -8.41 38.42
CA ILE A 230 -9.09 -8.57 39.79
C ILE A 230 -7.88 -7.68 40.06
N GLU A 231 -7.73 -7.27 41.32
CA GLU A 231 -6.48 -6.75 41.82
C GLU A 231 -5.53 -7.93 42.07
N GLY A 232 -4.37 -7.90 41.43
CA GLY A 232 -3.39 -9.00 41.48
C GLY A 232 -1.96 -8.49 41.57
N GLN A 233 -1.01 -9.38 41.83
CA GLN A 233 0.40 -8.99 41.99
C GLN A 233 1.12 -8.75 40.66
N GLU A 234 0.64 -9.38 39.57
CA GLU A 234 1.22 -9.26 38.24
C GLU A 234 0.19 -8.72 37.25
N LEU A 235 0.66 -7.88 36.32
CA LEU A 235 -0.14 -7.37 35.21
C LEU A 235 -0.34 -8.48 34.18
N LEU A 236 -1.59 -8.92 34.03
CA LEU A 236 -2.00 -9.89 33.03
C LEU A 236 -3.25 -9.37 32.31
N TYR A 237 -3.29 -9.55 31.00
CA TYR A 237 -4.45 -9.19 30.17
C TYR A 237 -4.66 -10.21 29.04
N GLY A 238 -5.91 -10.36 28.63
CA GLY A 238 -6.33 -11.29 27.58
C GLY A 238 -7.84 -11.45 27.52
N LEU A 239 -8.30 -12.41 26.73
CA LEU A 239 -9.72 -12.63 26.50
C LEU A 239 -10.08 -14.11 26.46
N ALA A 240 -11.28 -14.42 26.96
CA ALA A 240 -12.02 -15.59 26.53
C ALA A 240 -12.85 -15.22 25.30
N VAL A 241 -12.67 -15.93 24.18
CA VAL A 241 -13.34 -15.63 22.91
C VAL A 241 -14.28 -16.77 22.54
N THR A 242 -15.47 -16.39 22.09
CA THR A 242 -16.43 -17.29 21.45
C THR A 242 -16.53 -16.96 19.96
N GLY A 243 -16.38 -17.97 19.11
CA GLY A 243 -16.53 -17.88 17.65
C GLY A 243 -17.63 -18.80 17.12
N LEU A 244 -17.99 -18.62 15.85
CA LEU A 244 -18.94 -19.44 15.11
C LEU A 244 -18.23 -20.23 14.02
N VAL A 245 -18.61 -21.49 13.86
CA VAL A 245 -18.13 -22.35 12.77
C VAL A 245 -19.21 -23.34 12.36
N HIS A 246 -19.18 -23.80 11.12
CA HIS A 246 -20.04 -24.89 10.68
C HIS A 246 -19.42 -26.23 11.15
N PRO A 247 -20.13 -27.13 11.86
CA PRO A 247 -19.56 -28.35 12.45
C PRO A 247 -18.77 -29.25 11.50
N GLN A 248 -19.07 -29.20 10.20
CA GLN A 248 -18.45 -30.00 9.14
C GLN A 248 -17.34 -29.24 8.36
N ARG A 249 -17.03 -27.99 8.73
CA ARG A 249 -15.99 -27.16 8.08
C ARG A 249 -14.92 -26.67 9.06
N ILE A 250 -14.83 -27.30 10.22
CA ILE A 250 -13.82 -26.97 11.23
C ILE A 250 -12.47 -27.44 10.71
N TRP A 251 -11.47 -26.56 10.78
CA TRP A 251 -10.08 -26.96 10.59
C TRP A 251 -9.51 -27.48 11.90
N ARG A 252 -8.71 -28.53 11.81
CA ARG A 252 -7.99 -29.11 12.93
C ARG A 252 -6.50 -28.96 12.68
N ASN A 253 -5.71 -29.04 13.73
CA ASN A 253 -4.25 -29.09 13.62
C ASN A 253 -3.73 -30.42 13.05
N GLY A 254 -4.59 -31.44 12.93
CA GLY A 254 -4.29 -32.74 12.32
C GLY A 254 -5.12 -33.01 11.06
N GLY A 255 -4.55 -33.78 10.13
CA GLY A 255 -5.20 -34.14 8.86
C GLY A 255 -4.32 -33.92 7.62
N ALA A 256 -3.09 -33.43 7.81
CA ALA A 256 -2.11 -33.31 6.74
C ALA A 256 -1.88 -34.65 6.04
N LYS A 257 -1.64 -34.60 4.73
CA LYS A 257 -1.45 -35.76 3.87
C LYS A 257 -0.01 -35.80 3.34
N PRO A 258 0.55 -37.00 3.04
CA PRO A 258 1.81 -37.07 2.34
C PRO A 258 1.80 -36.27 1.04
N GLY A 259 2.80 -35.41 0.85
CA GLY A 259 2.91 -34.54 -0.32
C GLY A 259 2.33 -33.13 -0.12
N ASP A 260 1.64 -32.88 0.99
CA ASP A 260 1.23 -31.52 1.35
C ASP A 260 2.47 -30.64 1.57
N VAL A 261 2.33 -29.35 1.23
CA VAL A 261 3.29 -28.32 1.56
C VAL A 261 2.76 -27.46 2.71
N LEU A 262 3.69 -26.95 3.52
CA LEU A 262 3.41 -26.19 4.73
C LEU A 262 3.60 -24.72 4.40
N VAL A 263 2.56 -23.91 4.59
CA VAL A 263 2.57 -22.46 4.34
C VAL A 263 2.41 -21.72 5.65
N LEU A 264 3.31 -20.78 5.93
CA LEU A 264 3.27 -19.90 7.10
C LEU A 264 2.87 -18.49 6.67
N THR A 265 1.88 -17.87 7.34
CA THR A 265 1.29 -16.60 6.87
C THR A 265 1.83 -15.32 7.51
N LYS A 266 2.69 -15.42 8.53
CA LYS A 266 3.42 -14.29 9.14
C LYS A 266 4.89 -14.63 9.38
N PRO A 267 5.80 -13.64 9.38
CA PRO A 267 7.19 -13.86 9.73
C PRO A 267 7.37 -14.27 11.21
N LEU A 268 8.46 -14.99 11.48
CA LEU A 268 8.87 -15.46 12.80
C LEU A 268 9.83 -14.50 13.48
N GLY A 269 9.96 -14.59 14.80
CA GLY A 269 10.99 -13.90 15.57
C GLY A 269 10.45 -12.91 16.61
N THR A 270 9.14 -12.93 16.90
CA THR A 270 8.56 -11.97 17.86
C THR A 270 9.15 -12.13 19.25
N GLY A 271 9.46 -13.36 19.69
CA GLY A 271 10.03 -13.61 21.00
C GLY A 271 11.48 -13.13 21.08
N LEU A 272 12.27 -13.39 20.04
CA LEU A 272 13.65 -12.91 19.90
C LEU A 272 13.72 -11.37 19.95
N VAL A 273 12.91 -10.69 19.13
CA VAL A 273 12.90 -9.21 19.07
C VAL A 273 12.43 -8.60 20.40
N THR A 274 11.37 -9.12 21.01
CA THR A 274 10.87 -8.59 22.29
C THR A 274 11.82 -8.88 23.46
N THR A 275 12.55 -10.00 23.41
CA THR A 275 13.59 -10.31 24.41
C THR A 275 14.80 -9.38 24.28
N ALA A 276 15.24 -9.11 23.04
CA ALA A 276 16.29 -8.12 22.79
C ALA A 276 15.83 -6.70 23.20
N ALA A 277 14.57 -6.34 22.94
CA ALA A 277 13.99 -5.07 23.39
C ALA A 277 14.02 -4.91 24.91
N LYS A 278 13.68 -5.97 25.66
CA LYS A 278 13.76 -5.95 27.13
C LYS A 278 15.19 -5.74 27.63
N GLY A 279 16.19 -6.14 26.84
CA GLY A 279 17.60 -5.92 27.09
C GLY A 279 18.14 -4.58 26.59
N ASP A 280 17.31 -3.70 26.02
CA ASP A 280 17.69 -2.46 25.33
C ASP A 280 18.65 -2.68 24.14
N GLU A 281 18.59 -3.87 23.50
CA GLU A 281 19.55 -4.36 22.48
C GLU A 281 18.88 -4.64 21.12
N THR A 282 17.75 -3.99 20.86
CA THR A 282 17.08 -3.99 19.55
C THR A 282 16.72 -2.57 19.13
N SER A 283 16.58 -2.33 17.83
CA SER A 283 16.15 -1.02 17.33
C SER A 283 14.65 -0.81 17.55
N GLU A 284 14.23 0.44 17.77
CA GLU A 284 12.80 0.80 17.83
C GLU A 284 12.06 0.38 16.54
N ALA A 285 12.74 0.38 15.39
CA ALA A 285 12.19 -0.06 14.12
C ALA A 285 11.92 -1.58 14.09
N ALA A 286 12.83 -2.40 14.62
CA ALA A 286 12.64 -3.85 14.73
C ALA A 286 11.49 -4.19 15.69
N LEU A 287 11.49 -3.57 16.89
CA LEU A 287 10.42 -3.73 17.87
C LEU A 287 9.07 -3.28 17.30
N GLY A 288 9.01 -2.10 16.68
CA GLY A 288 7.80 -1.58 16.04
C GLY A 288 7.27 -2.51 14.93
N THR A 289 8.16 -3.16 14.17
CA THR A 289 7.76 -4.16 13.18
C THR A 289 7.18 -5.42 13.83
N ALA A 290 7.79 -5.92 14.91
CA ALA A 290 7.24 -7.03 15.68
C ALA A 290 5.86 -6.69 16.26
N VAL A 291 5.70 -5.50 16.86
CA VAL A 291 4.42 -5.00 17.40
C VAL A 291 3.34 -4.98 16.32
N ARG A 292 3.64 -4.49 15.12
CA ARG A 292 2.68 -4.47 13.99
C ARG A 292 2.21 -5.87 13.62
N TRP A 293 3.13 -6.83 13.48
CA TRP A 293 2.78 -8.21 13.12
C TRP A 293 1.98 -8.92 14.22
N MET A 294 2.35 -8.73 15.49
CA MET A 294 1.62 -9.23 16.65
C MET A 294 0.22 -8.60 16.78
N SER A 295 0.04 -7.37 16.27
CA SER A 295 -1.22 -6.62 16.32
C SER A 295 -2.13 -6.85 15.11
N THR A 296 -1.72 -7.69 14.15
CA THR A 296 -2.46 -7.96 12.90
C THR A 296 -3.31 -9.22 13.07
N LEU A 297 -4.62 -9.16 12.78
CA LEU A 297 -5.48 -10.35 12.82
C LEU A 297 -5.07 -11.40 11.78
N ASN A 298 -5.25 -12.69 12.11
CA ASN A 298 -5.15 -13.78 11.13
C ASN A 298 -6.38 -13.87 10.18
N ARG A 299 -7.27 -12.88 10.22
CA ARG A 299 -8.53 -12.82 9.46
C ARG A 299 -8.32 -13.02 7.96
N SER A 300 -7.49 -12.20 7.32
CA SER A 300 -7.28 -12.27 5.87
C SER A 300 -6.66 -13.60 5.44
N ALA A 301 -5.79 -14.17 6.27
CA ALA A 301 -5.22 -15.50 6.04
C ALA A 301 -6.30 -16.60 6.13
N ALA A 302 -7.15 -16.57 7.15
CA ALA A 302 -8.26 -17.52 7.29
C ALA A 302 -9.30 -17.37 6.18
N GLU A 303 -9.69 -16.15 5.81
CA GLU A 303 -10.60 -15.89 4.70
C GLU A 303 -10.04 -16.43 3.38
N ALA A 304 -8.74 -16.21 3.11
CA ALA A 304 -8.07 -16.75 1.92
C ALA A 304 -8.01 -18.29 1.93
N LEU A 305 -7.73 -18.91 3.09
CA LEU A 305 -7.70 -20.35 3.30
C LEU A 305 -9.07 -21.01 3.12
N SER A 306 -10.17 -20.32 3.43
CA SER A 306 -11.51 -20.90 3.46
C SER A 306 -12.02 -21.50 2.15
N SER A 307 -11.46 -21.06 1.02
CA SER A 307 -11.79 -21.57 -0.31
C SER A 307 -10.79 -22.59 -0.85
N LEU A 308 -9.77 -22.94 -0.06
CA LEU A 308 -8.63 -23.77 -0.46
C LEU A 308 -8.62 -25.16 0.19
N ASP A 309 -9.62 -25.45 1.04
CA ASP A 309 -9.82 -26.75 1.71
C ASP A 309 -8.54 -27.27 2.40
N PRO A 310 -8.01 -26.53 3.41
CA PRO A 310 -6.78 -26.94 4.08
C PRO A 310 -6.94 -28.28 4.79
N HIS A 311 -5.91 -29.12 4.71
CA HIS A 311 -5.91 -30.42 5.34
C HIS A 311 -5.60 -30.36 6.85
N ALA A 312 -4.78 -29.39 7.27
CA ALA A 312 -4.54 -29.06 8.67
C ALA A 312 -4.19 -27.57 8.81
N VAL A 313 -4.60 -26.94 9.90
CA VAL A 313 -4.29 -25.54 10.23
C VAL A 313 -4.04 -25.41 11.73
N THR A 314 -3.02 -24.65 12.10
CA THR A 314 -2.77 -24.18 13.47
C THR A 314 -2.23 -22.75 13.42
N ASP A 315 -2.30 -21.98 14.50
CA ASP A 315 -1.61 -20.71 14.60
C ASP A 315 -0.30 -20.84 15.42
N VAL A 316 0.76 -20.23 14.91
CA VAL A 316 2.08 -20.38 15.51
C VAL A 316 2.23 -19.41 16.68
N THR A 317 2.24 -19.96 17.90
CA THR A 317 2.34 -19.19 19.15
C THR A 317 3.50 -19.68 20.05
N GLY A 318 3.25 -19.91 21.35
CA GLY A 318 4.28 -20.06 22.39
C GLY A 318 5.22 -21.27 22.21
N PHE A 319 4.82 -22.29 21.45
CA PHE A 319 5.67 -23.46 21.17
C PHE A 319 6.65 -23.25 20.00
N GLY A 320 6.56 -22.10 19.31
CA GLY A 320 7.32 -21.82 18.11
C GLY A 320 6.86 -22.67 16.91
N LEU A 321 7.42 -22.38 15.73
CA LEU A 321 7.06 -23.08 14.50
C LEU A 321 7.32 -24.58 14.59
N ALA A 322 8.49 -24.98 15.12
CA ALA A 322 8.88 -26.38 15.22
C ALA A 322 7.98 -27.16 16.20
N GLY A 323 7.53 -26.53 17.29
CA GLY A 323 6.60 -27.15 18.23
C GLY A 323 5.23 -27.41 17.61
N HIS A 324 4.65 -26.38 16.98
CA HIS A 324 3.37 -26.48 16.27
C HIS A 324 3.43 -27.47 15.09
N ALA A 325 4.55 -27.52 14.37
CA ALA A 325 4.78 -28.54 13.35
C ALA A 325 4.86 -29.95 13.94
N ALA A 326 5.43 -30.14 15.14
CA ALA A 326 5.49 -31.45 15.78
C ALA A 326 4.10 -31.96 16.15
N GLU A 327 3.22 -31.09 16.63
CA GLU A 327 1.84 -31.43 16.93
C GLU A 327 1.07 -31.82 15.66
N MET A 328 1.22 -31.04 14.60
CA MET A 328 0.62 -31.35 13.30
C MET A 328 1.15 -32.69 12.73
N ALA A 329 2.45 -32.97 12.90
CA ALA A 329 3.07 -34.23 12.48
C ALA A 329 2.53 -35.43 13.27
N GLU A 330 2.38 -35.29 14.59
CA GLU A 330 1.87 -36.33 15.47
C GLU A 330 0.39 -36.61 15.20
N ALA A 331 -0.44 -35.56 15.15
CA ALA A 331 -1.87 -35.66 14.88
C ALA A 331 -2.18 -36.22 13.48
N SER A 332 -1.32 -35.94 12.50
CA SER A 332 -1.46 -36.47 11.13
C SER A 332 -0.78 -37.83 10.92
N GLY A 333 0.04 -38.29 11.88
CA GLY A 333 0.80 -39.54 11.76
C GLY A 333 1.87 -39.51 10.67
N LEU A 334 2.48 -38.35 10.43
CA LEU A 334 3.47 -38.10 9.37
C LEU A 334 4.79 -37.57 9.94
N GLU A 335 5.78 -37.39 9.08
CA GLU A 335 6.98 -36.59 9.35
C GLU A 335 6.81 -35.23 8.65
N ILE A 336 7.08 -34.13 9.36
CA ILE A 336 7.13 -32.79 8.76
C ILE A 336 8.58 -32.39 8.55
N VAL A 337 8.91 -31.95 7.35
CA VAL A 337 10.24 -31.45 6.99
C VAL A 337 10.16 -29.94 6.83
N LEU A 338 10.86 -29.19 7.67
CA LEU A 338 10.95 -27.72 7.59
C LEU A 338 12.26 -27.31 6.92
N SER A 339 12.16 -26.39 5.96
CA SER A 339 13.31 -25.79 5.29
C SER A 339 13.76 -24.56 6.07
N LEU A 340 14.88 -24.68 6.80
CA LEU A 340 15.37 -23.58 7.63
C LEU A 340 15.68 -22.32 6.81
N ALA A 341 16.14 -22.46 5.57
CA ALA A 341 16.51 -21.34 4.69
C ALA A 341 15.31 -20.52 4.20
N ASP A 342 14.13 -21.13 4.18
CA ASP A 342 12.90 -20.52 3.67
C ASP A 342 12.05 -19.91 4.80
N LEU A 343 12.47 -20.04 6.07
CA LEU A 343 11.80 -19.43 7.19
C LEU A 343 11.85 -17.89 7.09
N PRO A 344 10.69 -17.20 7.03
CA PRO A 344 10.64 -15.75 7.05
C PRO A 344 10.96 -15.24 8.46
N ALA A 345 11.99 -14.41 8.59
CA ALA A 345 12.40 -13.81 9.86
C ALA A 345 12.00 -12.33 9.91
N LEU A 346 11.58 -11.87 11.09
CA LEU A 346 11.42 -10.45 11.37
C LEU A 346 12.77 -9.73 11.35
N PRO A 347 12.81 -8.45 10.91
CA PRO A 347 14.00 -7.62 11.06
C PRO A 347 14.49 -7.61 12.51
N GLY A 348 15.78 -7.83 12.73
CA GLY A 348 16.39 -7.86 14.06
C GLY A 348 16.29 -9.21 14.79
N ALA A 349 15.53 -10.19 14.28
CA ALA A 349 15.34 -11.47 14.97
C ALA A 349 16.60 -12.36 14.92
N LEU A 350 17.25 -12.47 13.77
CA LEU A 350 18.47 -13.27 13.63
C LEU A 350 19.66 -12.60 14.32
N GLU A 351 19.71 -11.27 14.32
CA GLU A 351 20.69 -10.47 15.05
C GLU A 351 20.52 -10.66 16.57
N ALA A 352 19.28 -10.62 17.07
CA ALA A 352 18.97 -10.92 18.47
C ALA A 352 19.42 -12.33 18.86
N ALA A 353 19.12 -13.34 18.03
CA ALA A 353 19.59 -14.70 18.24
C ALA A 353 21.12 -14.79 18.26
N ALA A 354 21.80 -14.13 17.31
CA ALA A 354 23.26 -14.11 17.22
C ALA A 354 23.94 -13.45 18.42
N SER A 355 23.28 -12.44 18.99
CA SER A 355 23.72 -11.75 20.21
C SER A 355 23.34 -12.49 21.51
N GLY A 356 22.69 -13.65 21.41
CA GLY A 356 22.31 -14.48 22.55
C GLY A 356 21.03 -14.05 23.27
N PHE A 357 20.24 -13.13 22.69
CA PHE A 357 18.92 -12.72 23.20
C PHE A 357 17.84 -13.74 22.81
N VAL A 358 18.04 -14.99 23.22
CA VAL A 358 17.11 -16.09 23.00
C VAL A 358 16.16 -16.19 24.20
N PRO A 359 14.82 -16.15 24.00
CA PRO A 359 13.88 -16.29 25.10
C PRO A 359 14.08 -17.63 25.82
N ALA A 360 13.95 -17.62 27.15
CA ALA A 360 14.01 -18.86 27.94
C ALA A 360 12.96 -19.90 27.47
N GLY A 361 11.84 -19.45 26.90
CA GLY A 361 10.82 -20.31 26.29
C GLY A 361 11.35 -21.15 25.12
N ALA A 362 12.29 -20.64 24.31
CA ALA A 362 12.85 -21.40 23.19
C ALA A 362 13.65 -22.62 23.66
N GLY A 363 14.36 -22.50 24.78
CA GLY A 363 15.05 -23.62 25.43
C GLY A 363 14.07 -24.70 25.90
N LYS A 364 12.97 -24.29 26.55
CA LYS A 364 11.89 -25.21 26.98
C LYS A 364 11.21 -25.88 25.78
N ASN A 365 10.98 -25.13 24.70
CA ASN A 365 10.44 -25.67 23.46
C ASN A 365 11.36 -26.77 22.92
N ARG A 366 12.67 -26.49 22.85
CA ARG A 366 13.68 -27.48 22.42
C ARG A 366 13.64 -28.77 23.23
N GLU A 367 13.64 -28.67 24.55
CA GLU A 367 13.58 -29.82 25.46
C GLU A 367 12.29 -30.62 25.28
N SER A 368 11.16 -29.94 25.06
CA SER A 368 9.84 -30.57 24.95
C SER A 368 9.67 -31.44 23.71
N ILE A 369 10.30 -31.07 22.59
CA ILE A 369 10.23 -31.79 21.32
C ILE A 369 11.56 -32.47 20.95
N GLU A 370 12.51 -32.61 21.89
CA GLU A 370 13.84 -33.17 21.61
C GLU A 370 13.78 -34.56 20.98
N SER A 371 12.87 -35.42 21.45
CA SER A 371 12.67 -36.78 20.91
C SER A 371 11.98 -36.79 19.54
N MET A 372 11.30 -35.69 19.18
CA MET A 372 10.59 -35.49 17.91
C MET A 372 11.45 -34.75 16.88
N LEU A 373 12.50 -34.05 17.30
CA LEU A 373 13.38 -33.30 16.41
C LEU A 373 14.46 -34.18 15.79
N SER A 374 14.71 -33.95 14.51
CA SER A 374 15.89 -34.45 13.83
C SER A 374 16.49 -33.39 12.93
N PHE A 375 17.80 -33.43 12.76
CA PHE A 375 18.54 -32.42 12.02
C PHE A 375 19.17 -33.04 10.78
N GLY A 376 18.98 -32.39 9.63
CA GLY A 376 19.72 -32.67 8.41
C GLY A 376 21.19 -32.23 8.52
N PRO A 377 22.03 -32.56 7.52
CA PRO A 377 23.42 -32.10 7.49
C PRO A 377 23.51 -30.57 7.40
N GLU A 378 24.47 -29.98 8.11
CA GLU A 378 24.84 -28.56 8.04
C GLU A 378 23.73 -27.53 8.36
N VAL A 379 22.84 -27.81 9.32
CA VAL A 379 21.82 -26.86 9.78
C VAL A 379 22.41 -25.65 10.52
N ASP A 380 21.86 -24.46 10.28
CA ASP A 380 22.26 -23.20 10.92
C ASP A 380 21.61 -23.07 12.31
N GLY A 381 22.46 -22.88 13.35
CA GLY A 381 22.03 -22.74 14.74
C GLY A 381 21.05 -21.58 14.96
N LEU A 382 21.26 -20.44 14.29
CA LEU A 382 20.39 -19.26 14.47
C LEU A 382 18.98 -19.50 13.92
N ARG A 383 18.87 -20.25 12.82
CA ARG A 383 17.58 -20.60 12.22
C ARG A 383 16.87 -21.71 12.97
N ILE A 384 17.61 -22.58 13.68
CA ILE A 384 17.01 -23.50 14.65
C ILE A 384 16.38 -22.69 15.79
N ASP A 385 17.10 -21.71 16.34
CA ASP A 385 16.57 -20.85 17.40
C ASP A 385 15.36 -20.04 16.94
N LEU A 386 15.36 -19.53 15.70
CA LEU A 386 14.18 -18.89 15.07
C LEU A 386 12.98 -19.84 14.97
N SER A 387 13.19 -21.11 14.62
CA SER A 387 12.10 -22.10 14.53
C SER A 387 11.51 -22.48 15.89
N LEU A 388 12.31 -22.35 16.95
CA LEU A 388 11.93 -22.65 18.34
C LEU A 388 11.45 -21.40 19.11
N ASP A 389 11.59 -20.21 18.52
CA ASP A 389 11.25 -18.94 19.13
C ASP A 389 9.75 -18.90 19.51
N PRO A 390 9.40 -18.70 20.81
CA PRO A 390 8.02 -18.57 21.23
C PRO A 390 7.39 -17.33 20.58
N GLN A 391 6.48 -17.56 19.63
CA GLN A 391 5.77 -16.48 18.97
C GLN A 391 4.64 -15.98 19.87
N THR A 392 4.39 -14.66 19.87
CA THR A 392 3.15 -14.08 20.39
C THR A 392 2.32 -13.64 19.19
N SER A 393 1.09 -14.11 19.06
CA SER A 393 0.19 -13.79 17.94
C SER A 393 0.84 -13.98 16.55
N GLY A 394 1.48 -15.13 16.33
CA GLY A 394 2.10 -15.47 15.05
C GLY A 394 1.08 -15.79 13.94
N GLY A 395 1.60 -16.29 12.82
CA GLY A 395 0.79 -16.58 11.63
C GLY A 395 0.14 -17.94 11.68
N LEU A 396 -0.79 -18.19 10.76
CA LEU A 396 -1.32 -19.52 10.51
C LEU A 396 -0.28 -20.38 9.80
N LEU A 397 -0.12 -21.63 10.25
CA LEU A 397 0.58 -22.70 9.57
C LEU A 397 -0.46 -23.64 8.97
N ALA A 398 -0.50 -23.74 7.65
CA ALA A 398 -1.46 -24.57 6.93
C ALA A 398 -0.77 -25.66 6.10
N ALA A 399 -1.27 -26.89 6.19
CA ALA A 399 -0.93 -27.99 5.28
C ALA A 399 -1.91 -28.02 4.11
N LEU A 400 -1.38 -27.87 2.90
CA LEU A 400 -2.15 -27.69 1.67
C LEU A 400 -1.58 -28.55 0.55
N THR A 401 -2.40 -28.83 -0.46
CA THR A 401 -1.87 -29.30 -1.74
C THR A 401 -0.92 -28.25 -2.34
N PRO A 402 0.09 -28.65 -3.14
CA PRO A 402 1.01 -27.71 -3.77
C PRO A 402 0.31 -26.57 -4.52
N GLU A 403 -0.77 -26.87 -5.23
CA GLU A 403 -1.56 -25.89 -6.01
C GLU A 403 -2.28 -24.89 -5.08
N ALA A 404 -2.91 -25.39 -4.01
CA ALA A 404 -3.60 -24.55 -3.04
C ALA A 404 -2.61 -23.67 -2.25
N ALA A 405 -1.41 -24.18 -1.96
CA ALA A 405 -0.35 -23.41 -1.31
C ALA A 405 0.18 -22.28 -2.19
N ILE A 406 0.41 -22.52 -3.47
CA ILE A 406 0.78 -21.48 -4.43
C ILE A 406 -0.32 -20.41 -4.48
N THR A 407 -1.58 -20.84 -4.50
CA THR A 407 -2.74 -19.93 -4.49
C THR A 407 -2.77 -19.09 -3.21
N LEU A 408 -2.50 -19.69 -2.04
CA LEU A 408 -2.44 -18.96 -0.78
C LEU A 408 -1.30 -17.93 -0.77
N CYS A 409 -0.10 -18.30 -1.23
CA CYS A 409 1.04 -17.38 -1.34
C CYS A 409 0.81 -16.22 -2.32
N ARG A 410 -0.11 -16.39 -3.29
CA ARG A 410 -0.54 -15.29 -4.18
C ARG A 410 -1.56 -14.36 -3.52
N ARG A 411 -2.48 -14.91 -2.72
CA ARG A 411 -3.55 -14.16 -2.03
C ARG A 411 -3.07 -13.45 -0.78
N VAL A 412 -2.04 -13.98 -0.12
CA VAL A 412 -1.47 -13.45 1.11
C VAL A 412 0.01 -13.19 0.87
N SER A 413 0.38 -11.92 0.70
CA SER A 413 1.75 -11.51 0.31
C SER A 413 2.84 -11.91 1.31
N SER A 414 2.47 -12.11 2.59
CA SER A 414 3.37 -12.58 3.64
C SER A 414 3.44 -14.09 3.78
N ALA A 415 2.64 -14.84 3.01
CA ALA A 415 2.62 -16.29 3.09
C ALA A 415 3.81 -16.91 2.35
N VAL A 416 4.51 -17.81 3.04
CA VAL A 416 5.73 -18.46 2.54
C VAL A 416 5.63 -19.96 2.73
N ILE A 417 6.04 -20.74 1.72
CA ILE A 417 6.18 -22.19 1.84
C ILE A 417 7.41 -22.48 2.71
N VAL A 418 7.21 -23.05 3.89
CA VAL A 418 8.24 -23.30 4.89
C VAL A 418 8.62 -24.77 5.06
N GLY A 419 7.86 -25.69 4.44
CA GLY A 419 8.12 -27.12 4.57
C GLY A 419 7.17 -28.01 3.79
N LYS A 420 7.22 -29.31 4.10
CA LYS A 420 6.38 -30.35 3.49
C LYS A 420 6.06 -31.48 4.48
N ALA A 421 4.91 -32.12 4.31
CA ALA A 421 4.55 -33.35 5.01
C ALA A 421 4.95 -34.56 4.16
N VAL A 422 5.65 -35.53 4.76
CA VAL A 422 6.17 -36.72 4.06
C VAL A 422 5.83 -37.99 4.80
N GLU A 423 5.81 -39.11 4.07
CA GLU A 423 5.86 -40.43 4.69
C GLU A 423 7.21 -40.62 5.36
N GLY A 424 7.20 -40.86 6.68
CA GLY A 424 8.41 -40.89 7.49
C GLY A 424 8.15 -41.36 8.90
N ILE A 425 8.99 -40.95 9.83
CA ILE A 425 8.83 -41.33 11.25
C ILE A 425 7.68 -40.50 11.84
N ARG A 426 6.61 -41.18 12.28
CA ARG A 426 5.40 -40.53 12.81
C ARG A 426 5.73 -39.57 13.94
N GLY A 427 5.18 -38.35 13.87
CA GLY A 427 5.37 -37.32 14.89
C GLY A 427 6.76 -36.68 14.88
N ARG A 428 7.57 -36.92 13.84
CA ARG A 428 8.91 -36.33 13.71
C ARG A 428 8.87 -35.01 12.95
N VAL A 429 9.65 -34.04 13.43
CA VAL A 429 10.00 -32.82 12.69
C VAL A 429 11.46 -32.88 12.30
N ARG A 430 11.73 -32.78 11.01
CA ARG A 430 13.09 -32.75 10.47
C ARG A 430 13.42 -31.34 9.99
N LEU A 431 14.45 -30.75 10.57
CA LEU A 431 14.96 -29.44 10.18
C LEU A 431 16.09 -29.64 9.18
N GLU A 432 15.95 -29.13 7.95
CA GLU A 432 16.96 -29.28 6.89
C GLU A 432 17.47 -27.93 6.38
N LYS A 433 18.74 -27.90 5.97
CA LYS A 433 19.28 -26.86 5.11
C LYS A 433 18.87 -27.19 3.68
N ARG A 434 18.08 -26.30 3.06
CA ARG A 434 17.49 -26.41 1.72
C ARG A 434 18.21 -27.43 0.83
N GLU A 435 17.58 -28.58 0.57
CA GLU A 435 18.02 -29.39 -0.56
C GLU A 435 17.83 -28.56 -1.84
N LYS A 436 18.85 -28.52 -2.68
CA LYS A 436 18.67 -28.22 -4.11
C LYS A 436 17.92 -29.39 -4.75
N THR A 437 16.68 -29.66 -4.33
CA THR A 437 15.83 -30.62 -5.04
C THR A 437 15.01 -29.86 -6.08
N ASN A 438 15.10 -30.41 -7.29
CA ASN A 438 14.54 -29.93 -8.54
C ASN A 438 13.14 -29.34 -8.39
N CYS A 439 12.94 -28.25 -9.15
CA CYS A 439 11.71 -27.94 -9.85
C CYS A 439 10.72 -29.11 -9.81
N TYR A 440 9.61 -28.95 -9.08
CA TYR A 440 8.41 -29.73 -9.39
C TYR A 440 8.18 -29.57 -10.90
N GLN A 441 8.04 -30.68 -11.59
CA GLN A 441 8.04 -30.74 -13.04
C GLN A 441 7.02 -29.75 -13.62
N GLY A 442 7.51 -28.68 -14.26
CA GLY A 442 6.71 -27.66 -14.94
C GLY A 442 6.96 -26.24 -14.42
N ASN A 443 7.99 -25.57 -14.97
CA ASN A 443 8.25 -24.12 -14.99
C ASN A 443 7.48 -23.22 -14.00
N THR A 444 7.98 -23.03 -12.78
CA THR A 444 7.88 -21.75 -12.05
C THR A 444 8.85 -21.76 -10.86
N CYS A 445 9.91 -20.96 -10.94
CA CYS A 445 10.77 -20.67 -9.79
C CYS A 445 10.26 -19.39 -9.12
N ILE A 446 9.89 -19.46 -7.84
CA ILE A 446 9.71 -18.26 -6.99
C ILE A 446 11.11 -17.82 -6.54
N PRO A 447 11.47 -16.52 -6.61
CA PRO A 447 12.79 -16.04 -6.18
C PRO A 447 13.02 -16.28 -4.68
N SER A 448 14.26 -16.61 -4.32
CA SER A 448 14.72 -16.81 -2.95
C SER A 448 14.73 -15.52 -2.12
N THR A 449 14.69 -15.72 -0.80
CA THR A 449 14.83 -14.84 0.37
C THR A 449 15.97 -13.80 0.40
N SER A 450 16.62 -13.47 -0.72
CA SER A 450 17.70 -12.47 -0.77
C SER A 450 17.21 -11.00 -0.84
N MET A 451 15.94 -10.72 -0.55
CA MET A 451 15.39 -9.35 -0.49
C MET A 451 14.95 -8.92 0.93
N LEU A 452 15.10 -9.78 1.95
CA LEU A 452 14.65 -9.48 3.32
C LEU A 452 15.76 -8.98 4.27
N GLU A 453 17.03 -9.01 3.86
CA GLU A 453 18.17 -8.53 4.69
C GLU A 453 18.47 -7.03 4.55
N SER A 454 17.62 -6.27 3.85
CA SER A 454 17.72 -4.80 3.78
C SER A 454 16.36 -4.14 3.97
N ALA A 455 15.79 -4.28 5.17
CA ALA A 455 14.67 -3.43 5.61
C ALA A 455 15.26 -2.13 6.20
N PRO A 456 14.92 -0.93 5.67
CA PRO A 456 15.43 0.35 6.15
C PRO A 456 14.95 0.67 7.58
N GLU A 457 15.82 1.31 8.37
CA GLU A 457 15.44 2.04 9.57
C GLU A 457 14.38 3.11 9.23
N LEU A 458 13.22 3.07 9.89
CA LEU A 458 12.16 4.07 9.69
C LEU A 458 11.98 4.93 10.93
N TYR A 459 12.49 6.15 10.81
CA TYR A 459 12.07 7.33 11.52
C TYR A 459 10.62 7.72 11.12
N ASP A 460 9.81 7.98 12.15
CA ASP A 460 8.67 8.90 12.19
C ASP A 460 7.51 8.70 11.18
N GLY A 461 6.49 7.92 11.60
CA GLY A 461 5.08 8.24 11.36
C GLY A 461 4.51 8.32 9.93
N ARG A 462 5.24 7.93 8.89
CA ARG A 462 4.78 8.07 7.49
C ARG A 462 4.51 6.72 6.82
N VAL A 463 3.34 6.66 6.17
CA VAL A 463 2.77 5.50 5.46
C VAL A 463 3.77 4.95 4.44
N GLN A 464 4.27 3.73 4.67
CA GLN A 464 5.03 2.97 3.68
C GLN A 464 4.08 2.35 2.65
N TYR A 465 4.40 2.50 1.36
CA TYR A 465 3.68 1.93 0.22
C TYR A 465 4.25 0.55 -0.13
N PRO A 466 3.54 -0.56 0.12
CA PRO A 466 3.87 -1.81 -0.56
C PRO A 466 3.22 -1.78 -1.95
N MET A 467 4.03 -1.54 -2.99
CA MET A 467 3.69 -1.67 -4.42
C MET A 467 3.51 -3.15 -4.85
N ALA A 468 2.82 -3.94 -4.03
CA ALA A 468 2.51 -5.34 -4.29
C ALA A 468 1.06 -5.51 -4.79
N ASP A 469 0.73 -4.87 -5.91
CA ASP A 469 -0.47 -5.18 -6.69
C ASP A 469 -0.08 -5.26 -8.17
N LEU A 470 0.60 -6.35 -8.53
CA LEU A 470 0.84 -6.70 -9.93
C LEU A 470 0.08 -7.96 -10.25
N TYR A 471 -1.07 -7.77 -10.87
CA TYR A 471 -1.70 -8.85 -11.60
C TYR A 471 -0.87 -9.27 -12.79
N GLN A 472 -0.66 -10.59 -12.89
CA GLN A 472 0.35 -11.14 -13.77
C GLN A 472 -0.14 -11.08 -15.20
N LEU A 473 0.42 -10.16 -15.99
CA LEU A 473 0.30 -10.18 -17.45
C LEU A 473 1.04 -11.41 -17.98
N ARG A 474 0.34 -12.42 -18.51
CA ARG A 474 0.96 -13.70 -18.92
C ARG A 474 0.66 -14.03 -20.37
N SER A 475 1.60 -14.72 -21.02
CA SER A 475 1.49 -15.26 -22.38
C SER A 475 0.91 -16.68 -22.44
N THR A 476 0.83 -17.38 -21.30
CA THR A 476 0.19 -18.71 -21.12
C THR A 476 -0.56 -18.76 -19.77
N PRO A 477 -1.80 -19.30 -19.70
CA PRO A 477 -2.55 -19.40 -18.45
C PRO A 477 -2.13 -20.65 -17.66
N GLU A 478 -1.90 -20.51 -16.35
CA GLU A 478 -1.56 -21.64 -15.46
C GLU A 478 -2.81 -22.36 -14.90
N GLU A 479 -3.95 -21.68 -14.94
CA GLU A 479 -5.27 -22.14 -14.49
C GLU A 479 -6.32 -21.72 -15.54
N SER A 480 -7.51 -22.33 -15.51
CA SER A 480 -8.62 -21.94 -16.39
C SER A 480 -9.03 -20.49 -16.11
N LEU A 481 -9.20 -19.69 -17.17
CA LEU A 481 -9.60 -18.29 -17.07
C LEU A 481 -11.09 -18.19 -16.70
N ASP A 482 -11.48 -17.24 -15.86
CA ASP A 482 -12.88 -16.94 -15.57
C ASP A 482 -13.63 -16.50 -16.85
N CYS A 483 -12.99 -15.63 -17.64
CA CYS A 483 -13.55 -15.13 -18.87
C CYS A 483 -12.48 -14.76 -19.91
N LEU A 484 -12.68 -15.20 -21.16
CA LEU A 484 -11.94 -14.74 -22.33
C LEU A 484 -12.69 -13.55 -22.99
N TYR A 485 -12.11 -12.36 -22.92
CA TYR A 485 -12.58 -11.16 -23.61
C TYR A 485 -11.98 -11.06 -25.02
N VAL A 486 -12.83 -10.91 -26.03
CA VAL A 486 -12.43 -10.81 -27.45
C VAL A 486 -13.00 -9.53 -28.06
N LEU A 487 -12.13 -8.58 -28.42
CA LEU A 487 -12.56 -7.37 -29.13
C LEU A 487 -12.95 -7.71 -30.57
N GLN A 488 -14.08 -7.16 -31.03
CA GLN A 488 -14.67 -7.48 -32.34
C GLN A 488 -15.24 -6.24 -33.02
N CYS A 489 -14.86 -6.00 -34.28
CA CYS A 489 -15.54 -5.04 -35.14
C CYS A 489 -16.65 -5.72 -35.98
N SER A 490 -17.62 -4.95 -36.47
CA SER A 490 -18.77 -5.48 -37.20
C SER A 490 -18.35 -6.26 -38.44
N GLY A 491 -18.94 -7.45 -38.62
CA GLY A 491 -18.64 -8.33 -39.75
C GLY A 491 -17.25 -8.98 -39.75
N SER A 492 -16.43 -8.79 -38.72
CA SER A 492 -15.09 -9.40 -38.62
C SER A 492 -15.10 -10.78 -37.97
N ASP A 493 -14.06 -11.56 -38.27
CA ASP A 493 -13.72 -12.82 -37.59
C ASP A 493 -12.46 -12.60 -36.73
N PRO A 494 -12.59 -12.04 -35.51
CA PRO A 494 -11.44 -11.70 -34.66
C PRO A 494 -10.59 -12.93 -34.30
N LEU A 495 -11.22 -14.11 -34.24
CA LEU A 495 -10.61 -15.38 -33.87
C LEU A 495 -9.66 -15.91 -34.95
N SER A 496 -9.77 -15.46 -36.21
CA SER A 496 -8.85 -15.88 -37.27
C SER A 496 -7.43 -15.37 -37.04
N LYS A 497 -7.29 -14.22 -36.36
CA LYS A 497 -6.01 -13.54 -36.11
C LYS A 497 -5.28 -14.02 -34.85
N LEU A 498 -5.92 -14.85 -34.02
CA LEU A 498 -5.35 -15.31 -32.75
C LEU A 498 -4.54 -16.60 -32.95
N GLU A 499 -3.42 -16.73 -32.25
CA GLU A 499 -2.63 -17.97 -32.22
C GLU A 499 -3.24 -18.94 -31.19
N ILE A 500 -4.18 -19.76 -31.67
CA ILE A 500 -4.94 -20.74 -30.88
C ILE A 500 -5.00 -22.04 -31.70
N PRO A 501 -4.88 -23.23 -31.07
CA PRO A 501 -5.02 -24.52 -31.75
C PRO A 501 -6.25 -24.58 -32.67
N THR A 502 -6.07 -25.13 -33.88
CA THR A 502 -7.11 -25.13 -34.94
C THR A 502 -8.44 -25.73 -34.48
N LYS A 503 -8.39 -26.78 -33.62
CA LYS A 503 -9.58 -27.44 -33.06
C LYS A 503 -10.36 -26.49 -32.15
N GLU A 504 -9.68 -25.81 -31.24
CA GLU A 504 -10.25 -24.84 -30.30
C GLU A 504 -10.79 -23.61 -31.04
N LYS A 505 -10.02 -23.09 -32.00
CA LYS A 505 -10.46 -21.98 -32.87
C LYS A 505 -11.77 -22.30 -33.59
N ARG A 506 -11.96 -23.54 -34.07
CA ARG A 506 -13.22 -23.98 -34.70
C ARG A 506 -14.39 -24.00 -33.71
N ALA A 507 -14.15 -24.45 -32.47
CA ALA A 507 -15.16 -24.46 -31.41
C ALA A 507 -15.58 -23.03 -31.01
N LEU A 508 -14.60 -22.13 -30.83
CA LEU A 508 -14.84 -20.71 -30.54
C LEU A 508 -15.64 -20.03 -31.66
N LYS A 509 -15.33 -20.29 -32.94
CA LYS A 509 -16.11 -19.75 -34.08
C LYS A 509 -17.54 -20.25 -34.12
N ALA A 510 -17.77 -21.53 -33.80
CA ALA A 510 -19.12 -22.07 -33.69
C ALA A 510 -19.91 -21.38 -32.56
N LYS A 511 -19.26 -21.15 -31.41
CA LYS A 511 -19.85 -20.40 -30.31
C LYS A 511 -20.15 -18.94 -30.68
N ALA A 512 -19.24 -18.25 -31.36
CA ALA A 512 -19.44 -16.90 -31.85
C ALA A 512 -20.68 -16.83 -32.77
N LYS A 513 -20.82 -17.76 -33.72
CA LYS A 513 -21.99 -17.83 -34.60
C LYS A 513 -23.30 -18.06 -33.84
N ALA A 514 -23.27 -18.86 -32.77
CA ALA A 514 -24.44 -19.11 -31.93
C ALA A 514 -24.83 -17.90 -31.06
N LEU A 515 -23.84 -17.16 -30.55
CA LEU A 515 -24.05 -15.94 -29.75
C LEU A 515 -24.48 -14.73 -30.60
N GLY A 516 -24.04 -14.67 -31.86
CA GLY A 516 -24.40 -13.61 -32.80
C GLY A 516 -23.91 -12.20 -32.44
N PRO A 517 -22.63 -11.99 -32.06
CA PRO A 517 -22.09 -10.65 -31.82
C PRO A 517 -22.12 -9.78 -33.08
N ARG A 518 -22.69 -8.58 -32.94
CA ARG A 518 -22.83 -7.60 -34.03
C ARG A 518 -21.60 -6.71 -34.15
N GLY A 519 -20.81 -6.61 -33.09
CA GLY A 519 -19.63 -5.75 -33.01
C GLY A 519 -19.98 -4.28 -32.79
N GLU A 520 -21.21 -3.95 -32.39
CA GLU A 520 -21.65 -2.56 -32.17
C GLU A 520 -20.88 -1.92 -31.00
N PRO A 521 -20.56 -0.61 -31.04
CA PRO A 521 -19.82 0.04 -29.97
C PRO A 521 -20.49 -0.14 -28.60
N GLY A 522 -19.74 -0.73 -27.66
CA GLY A 522 -20.22 -0.94 -26.30
C GLY A 522 -21.12 -2.17 -26.11
N GLU A 523 -21.26 -3.01 -27.13
CA GLU A 523 -21.86 -4.33 -27.03
C GLU A 523 -20.96 -5.27 -26.21
N LEU A 524 -21.56 -6.01 -25.27
CA LEU A 524 -20.93 -7.09 -24.52
C LEU A 524 -21.82 -8.33 -24.63
N ILE A 525 -21.39 -9.33 -25.41
CA ILE A 525 -22.13 -10.60 -25.54
C ILE A 525 -21.31 -11.73 -24.93
N SER A 526 -21.83 -12.32 -23.86
CA SER A 526 -21.18 -13.41 -23.14
C SER A 526 -21.88 -14.75 -23.35
N GLY A 527 -21.12 -15.83 -23.21
CA GLY A 527 -21.65 -17.18 -23.03
C GLY A 527 -20.59 -18.13 -22.47
N GLU A 528 -20.98 -19.36 -22.18
CA GLU A 528 -20.05 -20.43 -21.79
C GLU A 528 -18.98 -20.65 -22.88
N CYS A 529 -17.71 -20.73 -22.47
CA CYS A 529 -16.62 -20.97 -23.38
C CYS A 529 -16.57 -22.47 -23.76
N PRO A 530 -16.49 -22.84 -25.04
CA PRO A 530 -16.49 -24.24 -25.47
C PRO A 530 -15.13 -24.94 -25.37
N ILE A 531 -14.12 -24.31 -24.74
CA ILE A 531 -12.75 -24.82 -24.62
C ILE A 531 -12.25 -24.65 -23.18
N ASP A 532 -11.39 -25.56 -22.73
CA ASP A 532 -10.92 -25.65 -21.33
C ASP A 532 -10.06 -24.46 -20.87
N MET A 533 -9.66 -23.58 -21.81
CA MET A 533 -8.88 -22.38 -21.53
C MET A 533 -9.64 -21.34 -20.68
N ALA A 534 -10.98 -21.30 -20.77
CA ALA A 534 -11.78 -20.36 -19.99
C ALA A 534 -13.16 -20.94 -19.65
N HIS A 535 -13.82 -20.41 -18.61
CA HIS A 535 -15.20 -20.75 -18.27
C HIS A 535 -16.21 -19.98 -19.13
N ARG A 536 -15.92 -18.71 -19.40
CA ARG A 536 -16.76 -17.83 -20.24
C ARG A 536 -15.98 -17.23 -21.39
N ILE A 537 -16.71 -16.84 -22.43
CA ILE A 537 -16.21 -15.98 -23.51
C ILE A 537 -17.12 -14.77 -23.62
N THR A 538 -16.54 -13.59 -23.75
CA THR A 538 -17.26 -12.32 -23.94
C THR A 538 -16.72 -11.61 -25.17
N PHE A 539 -17.59 -11.38 -26.15
CA PHE A 539 -17.29 -10.55 -27.31
C PHE A 539 -17.57 -9.08 -26.99
N VAL A 540 -16.61 -8.21 -27.27
CA VAL A 540 -16.63 -6.78 -26.96
C VAL A 540 -16.69 -6.00 -28.27
N GLY A 541 -17.83 -5.37 -28.54
CA GLY A 541 -18.06 -4.64 -29.79
C GLY A 541 -17.34 -3.29 -29.82
N VAL A 542 -16.55 -3.07 -30.88
CA VAL A 542 -15.76 -1.84 -31.08
C VAL A 542 -16.26 -0.97 -32.23
N GLY A 543 -17.32 -1.35 -32.94
CA GLY A 543 -17.91 -0.65 -34.08
C GLY A 543 -17.53 -1.23 -35.43
N GLU A 544 -17.78 -0.47 -36.50
CA GLU A 544 -17.63 -0.95 -37.89
C GLU A 544 -16.16 -1.17 -38.28
N GLU A 545 -15.26 -0.32 -37.82
CA GLU A 545 -13.85 -0.36 -38.17
C GLU A 545 -13.02 -1.11 -37.12
N CYS A 546 -12.12 -1.98 -37.59
CA CYS A 546 -11.10 -2.65 -36.77
C CYS A 546 -9.82 -1.79 -36.62
N GLU A 547 -9.81 -0.58 -37.17
CA GLU A 547 -8.80 0.45 -36.94
C GLU A 547 -9.45 1.51 -36.03
N LEU A 548 -8.87 1.74 -34.86
CA LEU A 548 -9.46 2.56 -33.80
C LEU A 548 -8.58 3.77 -33.50
N SER A 549 -9.18 4.83 -32.97
CA SER A 549 -8.39 5.86 -32.28
C SER A 549 -7.82 5.31 -30.97
N GLN A 550 -6.71 5.92 -30.52
CA GLN A 550 -6.10 5.61 -29.21
C GLN A 550 -7.11 5.72 -28.06
N SER A 551 -7.91 6.80 -28.03
CA SER A 551 -8.92 7.03 -27.00
C SER A 551 -10.01 5.96 -26.98
N LYS A 552 -10.46 5.52 -28.15
CA LYS A 552 -11.50 4.49 -28.29
C LYS A 552 -11.00 3.14 -27.79
N LEU A 553 -9.77 2.75 -28.15
CA LEU A 553 -9.18 1.51 -27.64
C LEU A 553 -8.97 1.57 -26.12
N ARG A 554 -8.43 2.66 -25.59
CA ARG A 554 -8.27 2.87 -24.14
C ARG A 554 -9.60 2.74 -23.40
N THR A 555 -10.65 3.42 -23.88
CA THR A 555 -12.00 3.37 -23.30
C THR A 555 -12.55 1.95 -23.26
N VAL A 556 -12.37 1.18 -24.35
CA VAL A 556 -12.82 -0.21 -24.43
C VAL A 556 -12.06 -1.09 -23.43
N LEU A 557 -10.74 -0.97 -23.35
CA LEU A 557 -9.91 -1.76 -22.44
C LEU A 557 -10.24 -1.47 -20.98
N HIS A 558 -10.36 -0.20 -20.59
CA HIS A 558 -10.78 0.17 -19.24
C HIS A 558 -12.19 -0.33 -18.90
N ARG A 559 -13.10 -0.35 -19.88
CA ARG A 559 -14.43 -0.93 -19.70
C ARG A 559 -14.38 -2.45 -19.48
N VAL A 560 -13.51 -3.16 -20.22
CA VAL A 560 -13.30 -4.60 -20.02
C VAL A 560 -12.81 -4.88 -18.60
N MET A 561 -11.79 -4.16 -18.14
CA MET A 561 -11.25 -4.33 -16.79
C MET A 561 -12.31 -4.03 -15.72
N ARG A 562 -13.04 -2.92 -15.83
CA ARG A 562 -14.15 -2.60 -14.92
C ARG A 562 -15.25 -3.66 -14.92
N GLN A 563 -15.54 -4.25 -16.07
CA GLN A 563 -16.55 -5.30 -16.18
C GLN A 563 -16.07 -6.60 -15.53
N ALA A 564 -14.81 -6.97 -15.73
CA ALA A 564 -14.19 -8.14 -15.10
C ALA A 564 -14.18 -8.00 -13.57
N THR A 565 -13.72 -6.85 -13.07
CA THR A 565 -13.83 -6.45 -11.65
C THR A 565 -15.26 -6.60 -11.13
N LYS A 566 -16.25 -6.00 -11.82
CA LYS A 566 -17.67 -6.07 -11.42
C LYS A 566 -18.21 -7.50 -11.38
N ASN A 567 -17.73 -8.36 -12.27
CA ASN A 567 -18.12 -9.76 -12.35
C ASN A 567 -17.37 -10.63 -11.33
N ARG A 568 -16.41 -10.07 -10.57
CA ARG A 568 -15.49 -10.81 -9.69
C ARG A 568 -14.71 -11.88 -10.45
N GLU A 569 -14.23 -11.50 -11.62
CA GLU A 569 -13.34 -12.33 -12.43
C GLU A 569 -11.91 -12.02 -11.99
N TYR A 570 -11.19 -13.06 -11.57
CA TYR A 570 -9.84 -12.97 -11.03
C TYR A 570 -8.81 -13.30 -12.12
N GLN A 571 -9.06 -14.31 -12.96
CA GLN A 571 -8.19 -14.66 -14.08
C GLN A 571 -8.92 -14.39 -15.40
N ILE A 572 -8.47 -13.41 -16.20
CA ILE A 572 -9.12 -13.10 -17.48
C ILE A 572 -8.18 -13.29 -18.66
N GLY A 573 -8.73 -13.69 -19.81
CA GLY A 573 -8.05 -13.66 -21.10
C GLY A 573 -8.42 -12.40 -21.88
N LEU A 574 -7.47 -11.80 -22.58
CA LEU A 574 -7.69 -10.62 -23.41
C LEU A 574 -7.12 -10.81 -24.82
N ALA A 575 -8.02 -10.83 -25.80
CA ALA A 575 -7.71 -10.84 -27.22
C ALA A 575 -8.09 -9.49 -27.85
N VAL A 576 -7.09 -8.77 -28.39
CA VAL A 576 -7.24 -7.39 -28.87
C VAL A 576 -6.95 -7.25 -30.38
N PRO A 577 -7.64 -7.96 -31.30
CA PRO A 577 -7.29 -8.07 -32.73
C PRO A 577 -7.62 -6.83 -33.59
N VAL A 578 -7.34 -5.63 -33.05
CA VAL A 578 -7.61 -4.31 -33.63
C VAL A 578 -6.29 -3.56 -33.84
N ARG A 579 -6.31 -2.56 -34.73
CA ARG A 579 -5.18 -1.65 -34.97
C ARG A 579 -5.52 -0.25 -34.48
N VAL A 580 -4.50 0.57 -34.26
CA VAL A 580 -4.64 1.99 -33.93
C VAL A 580 -4.30 2.84 -35.15
N HIS A 581 -5.08 3.89 -35.41
CA HIS A 581 -4.85 4.79 -36.53
C HIS A 581 -3.44 5.39 -36.51
N GLY A 582 -2.77 5.36 -37.67
CA GLY A 582 -1.43 5.91 -37.83
C GLY A 582 -0.31 5.09 -37.17
N MET A 583 -0.62 3.95 -36.55
CA MET A 583 0.36 3.04 -35.95
C MET A 583 0.58 1.78 -36.80
N SER A 584 1.80 1.27 -36.78
CA SER A 584 2.08 -0.10 -37.21
C SER A 584 1.36 -1.13 -36.33
N GLU A 585 1.33 -2.38 -36.76
CA GLU A 585 0.71 -3.47 -36.00
C GLU A 585 1.42 -3.70 -34.66
N ALA A 586 2.76 -3.66 -34.66
CA ALA A 586 3.57 -3.77 -33.44
C ALA A 586 3.33 -2.60 -32.46
N GLU A 587 3.27 -1.37 -32.97
CA GLU A 587 2.97 -0.19 -32.13
C GLU A 587 1.56 -0.23 -31.55
N SER A 588 0.57 -0.63 -32.36
CA SER A 588 -0.82 -0.81 -31.92
C SER A 588 -0.91 -1.87 -30.82
N ARG A 589 -0.17 -2.98 -30.98
CA ARG A 589 -0.09 -4.06 -30.00
C ARG A 589 0.51 -3.57 -28.68
N LEU A 590 1.68 -2.93 -28.71
CA LEU A 590 2.33 -2.40 -27.52
C LEU A 590 1.49 -1.31 -26.82
N PHE A 591 0.80 -0.47 -27.58
CA PHE A 591 -0.18 0.48 -27.02
C PHE A 591 -1.30 -0.25 -26.28
N ALA A 592 -1.95 -1.24 -26.88
CA ALA A 592 -3.02 -2.02 -26.24
C ALA A 592 -2.57 -2.69 -24.94
N LEU A 593 -1.36 -3.30 -24.94
CA LEU A 593 -0.81 -3.97 -23.75
C LEU A 593 -0.61 -2.99 -22.58
N ARG A 594 -0.02 -1.82 -22.86
CA ARG A 594 0.20 -0.78 -21.85
C ARG A 594 -1.11 -0.24 -21.28
N GLU A 595 -2.09 0.05 -22.13
CA GLU A 595 -3.38 0.57 -21.68
C GLU A 595 -4.14 -0.47 -20.85
N ALA A 596 -4.12 -1.75 -21.24
CA ALA A 596 -4.70 -2.82 -20.45
C ALA A 596 -4.01 -2.97 -19.07
N ALA A 597 -2.69 -2.77 -19.02
CA ALA A 597 -1.90 -2.91 -17.80
C ALA A 597 -2.16 -1.83 -16.75
N VAL A 598 -2.66 -0.65 -17.15
CA VAL A 598 -2.91 0.49 -16.25
C VAL A 598 -4.40 0.76 -16.01
N ALA A 599 -5.25 -0.11 -16.55
CA ALA A 599 -6.70 0.05 -16.57
C ALA A 599 -7.39 -0.35 -15.25
N ASP A 600 -6.71 -1.13 -14.40
CA ASP A 600 -7.16 -1.53 -13.06
C ASP A 600 -6.78 -0.51 -11.98
N TYR A 601 -6.15 0.62 -12.34
CA TYR A 601 -5.70 1.60 -11.36
C TYR A 601 -6.84 2.16 -10.51
N THR A 602 -6.69 2.07 -9.19
CA THR A 602 -7.58 2.66 -8.20
C THR A 602 -6.78 3.37 -7.11
N PHE A 603 -7.27 4.52 -6.65
CA PHE A 603 -6.69 5.23 -5.51
C PHE A 603 -7.71 5.33 -4.37
N ASP A 604 -7.64 4.40 -3.42
CA ASP A 604 -8.52 4.35 -2.24
C ASP A 604 -7.77 4.47 -0.90
N HIS A 605 -6.50 4.91 -0.94
CA HIS A 605 -5.60 5.09 0.21
C HIS A 605 -6.25 5.83 1.39
N PHE A 606 -7.06 6.85 1.11
CA PHE A 606 -7.73 7.65 2.13
C PHE A 606 -9.20 7.26 2.38
N LYS A 607 -9.70 6.19 1.75
CA LYS A 607 -11.04 5.65 2.05
C LYS A 607 -10.96 4.71 3.26
N SER A 608 -11.89 4.87 4.20
CA SER A 608 -12.03 4.00 5.38
C SER A 608 -12.52 2.60 5.02
N LYS A 609 -13.37 2.49 4.00
CA LYS A 609 -13.74 1.22 3.37
C LYS A 609 -12.96 1.06 2.07
N LYS A 610 -12.01 0.13 2.08
CA LYS A 610 -11.22 -0.24 0.91
C LYS A 610 -12.08 -1.03 -0.06
N ASN A 611 -11.76 -0.93 -1.35
CA ASN A 611 -12.37 -1.78 -2.36
C ASN A 611 -11.61 -3.11 -2.41
N GLU A 612 -11.84 -3.97 -1.41
CA GLU A 612 -11.15 -5.28 -1.26
C GLU A 612 -11.62 -6.33 -2.27
N PHE A 613 -12.75 -6.10 -2.96
CA PHE A 613 -13.38 -7.07 -3.86
C PHE A 613 -13.22 -6.75 -5.36
N ASP A 614 -12.38 -5.79 -5.71
CA ASP A 614 -12.36 -5.19 -7.05
C ASP A 614 -11.15 -5.55 -7.94
N LYS A 615 -10.32 -6.48 -7.49
CA LYS A 615 -9.00 -6.68 -8.08
C LYS A 615 -8.96 -8.00 -8.91
N ILE A 616 -8.40 -7.95 -10.13
CA ILE A 616 -8.27 -9.06 -11.12
C ILE A 616 -6.89 -9.76 -11.05
N ASP A 617 -6.74 -10.87 -10.33
CA ASP A 617 -5.51 -11.70 -10.16
C ASP A 617 -4.57 -11.90 -11.36
N GLY A 618 -5.08 -12.01 -12.58
CA GLY A 618 -4.25 -12.19 -13.78
C GLY A 618 -4.92 -11.76 -15.06
N VAL A 619 -4.13 -11.16 -15.96
CA VAL A 619 -4.57 -10.78 -17.31
C VAL A 619 -3.72 -11.54 -18.32
N HIS A 620 -4.30 -12.58 -18.89
CA HIS A 620 -3.65 -13.41 -19.88
C HIS A 620 -3.87 -12.81 -21.28
N ILE A 621 -2.79 -12.41 -21.95
CA ILE A 621 -2.85 -11.84 -23.28
C ILE A 621 -2.78 -12.94 -24.32
N ILE A 622 -3.81 -13.02 -25.18
CA ILE A 622 -3.83 -14.01 -26.27
C ILE A 622 -2.88 -13.55 -27.39
N PRO A 623 -1.90 -14.38 -27.82
CA PRO A 623 -0.99 -14.04 -28.91
C PRO A 623 -1.70 -13.94 -30.27
N PHE A 624 -1.15 -13.13 -31.18
CA PHE A 624 -1.59 -13.11 -32.58
C PHE A 624 -0.86 -14.15 -33.43
N SER A 625 -1.49 -14.55 -34.54
CA SER A 625 -0.87 -15.48 -35.47
C SER A 625 0.42 -14.91 -36.06
N GLY A 626 1.53 -15.62 -35.81
CA GLY A 626 2.88 -15.19 -36.16
C GLY A 626 3.64 -14.42 -35.08
N GLU A 627 2.99 -14.06 -33.96
CA GLU A 627 3.64 -13.53 -32.75
C GLU A 627 4.20 -14.71 -31.94
N THR A 628 5.51 -14.73 -31.67
CA THR A 628 6.08 -15.79 -30.83
C THR A 628 5.81 -15.49 -29.35
N GLU A 629 5.75 -16.53 -28.52
CA GLU A 629 5.62 -16.39 -27.06
C GLU A 629 6.74 -15.51 -26.48
N LYS A 630 7.96 -15.64 -27.02
CA LYS A 630 9.11 -14.82 -26.65
C LYS A 630 8.90 -13.34 -26.97
N ASP A 631 8.42 -13.01 -28.17
CA ASP A 631 8.18 -11.61 -28.56
C ASP A 631 7.11 -10.96 -27.67
N LEU A 632 6.08 -11.74 -27.32
CA LEU A 632 5.04 -11.29 -26.41
C LEU A 632 5.58 -11.09 -24.99
N ASP A 633 6.37 -12.03 -24.47
CA ASP A 633 6.98 -11.91 -23.14
C ASP A 633 7.89 -10.68 -23.00
N GLU A 634 8.67 -10.35 -24.03
CA GLU A 634 9.49 -9.14 -24.06
C GLU A 634 8.63 -7.86 -23.99
N HIS A 635 7.52 -7.81 -24.73
CA HIS A 635 6.57 -6.70 -24.66
C HIS A 635 5.87 -6.60 -23.30
N LEU A 636 5.51 -7.74 -22.71
CA LEU A 636 4.87 -7.80 -21.39
C LEU A 636 5.83 -7.36 -20.29
N GLN A 637 7.10 -7.76 -20.35
CA GLN A 637 8.13 -7.30 -19.42
C GLN A 637 8.27 -5.78 -19.48
N ALA A 638 8.41 -5.21 -20.67
CA ALA A 638 8.48 -3.75 -20.83
C ALA A 638 7.21 -3.06 -20.29
N THR A 639 6.04 -3.66 -20.49
CA THR A 639 4.76 -3.14 -20.02
C THR A 639 4.65 -3.12 -18.49
N ARG A 640 5.13 -4.16 -17.80
CA ARG A 640 5.14 -4.22 -16.32
C ARG A 640 5.94 -3.07 -15.71
N MET A 641 7.08 -2.73 -16.30
CA MET A 641 7.94 -1.61 -15.86
C MET A 641 7.26 -0.25 -16.04
N PHE A 642 6.56 -0.07 -17.16
CA PHE A 642 5.77 1.16 -17.38
C PHE A 642 4.61 1.26 -16.39
N ARG A 643 3.93 0.15 -16.08
CA ARG A 643 2.82 0.15 -15.12
C ARG A 643 3.27 0.65 -13.75
N THR A 644 4.34 0.08 -13.17
CA THR A 644 4.84 0.48 -11.84
C THR A 644 5.23 1.96 -11.81
N SER A 645 5.89 2.44 -12.87
CA SER A 645 6.32 3.83 -12.99
C SER A 645 5.17 4.81 -13.19
N VAL A 646 4.14 4.44 -13.96
CA VAL A 646 2.91 5.23 -14.12
C VAL A 646 2.12 5.25 -12.81
N TYR A 647 2.02 4.12 -12.10
CA TYR A 647 1.29 4.05 -10.82
C TYR A 647 1.94 4.92 -9.76
N LEU A 648 3.27 4.87 -9.64
CA LEU A 648 4.02 5.80 -8.80
C LEU A 648 3.67 7.26 -9.12
N ALA A 649 3.67 7.64 -10.40
CA ALA A 649 3.35 9.01 -10.79
C ALA A 649 1.90 9.39 -10.44
N ARG A 650 0.94 8.48 -10.65
CA ARG A 650 -0.47 8.68 -10.30
C ARG A 650 -0.69 8.77 -8.79
N ASP A 651 -0.07 7.89 -8.02
CA ASP A 651 -0.19 7.82 -6.56
C ASP A 651 0.34 9.09 -5.92
N LEU A 652 1.55 9.52 -6.29
CA LEU A 652 2.11 10.79 -5.83
C LEU A 652 1.15 11.95 -6.19
N SER A 653 0.71 12.03 -7.44
CA SER A 653 -0.21 13.09 -7.87
C SER A 653 -1.54 13.08 -7.11
N ASN A 654 -2.05 11.91 -6.73
CA ASN A 654 -3.36 11.76 -6.10
C ASN A 654 -3.36 12.03 -4.58
N ARG A 655 -2.20 11.99 -3.92
CA ARG A 655 -2.07 12.34 -2.50
C ARG A 655 -2.47 13.80 -2.25
N PRO A 656 -3.21 14.10 -1.15
CA PRO A 656 -3.61 15.46 -0.83
C PRO A 656 -2.42 16.30 -0.32
N GLY A 657 -2.50 17.63 -0.47
CA GLY A 657 -1.39 18.54 -0.13
C GLY A 657 -0.93 18.47 1.33
N ASN A 658 -1.82 18.11 2.26
CA ASN A 658 -1.48 17.90 3.67
C ASN A 658 -0.74 16.58 3.96
N ASP A 659 -0.69 15.66 2.99
CA ASP A 659 -0.01 14.37 3.10
C ASP A 659 1.26 14.33 2.23
N LEU A 660 1.23 14.92 1.03
CA LEU A 660 2.39 15.02 0.15
C LEU A 660 3.00 16.43 0.19
N THR A 661 3.59 16.78 1.32
CA THR A 661 4.38 18.03 1.45
C THR A 661 5.74 17.93 0.74
N PRO A 662 6.52 19.02 0.58
CA PRO A 662 7.86 18.97 0.00
C PRO A 662 8.81 17.97 0.69
N GLU A 663 8.69 17.79 2.01
CA GLU A 663 9.42 16.76 2.75
C GLU A 663 8.92 15.36 2.38
N ALA A 664 7.62 15.14 2.33
CA ALA A 664 7.07 13.83 1.95
C ALA A 664 7.43 13.43 0.52
N LEU A 665 7.48 14.39 -0.41
CA LEU A 665 7.95 14.15 -1.78
C LEU A 665 9.44 13.78 -1.83
N ALA A 666 10.27 14.42 -0.99
CA ALA A 666 11.68 14.06 -0.85
C ALA A 666 11.88 12.68 -0.23
N SER A 667 11.09 12.30 0.77
CA SER A 667 11.06 10.95 1.34
C SER A 667 10.69 9.91 0.27
N ALA A 668 9.62 10.15 -0.49
CA ALA A 668 9.19 9.24 -1.56
C ALA A 668 10.28 9.04 -2.63
N ALA A 669 11.10 10.05 -2.92
CA ALA A 669 12.22 9.91 -3.84
C ALA A 669 13.33 9.00 -3.29
N LYS A 670 13.62 9.07 -1.99
CA LYS A 670 14.58 8.17 -1.33
C LYS A 670 14.06 6.73 -1.32
N GLU A 671 12.82 6.54 -0.90
CA GLU A 671 12.15 5.23 -0.87
C GLU A 671 12.16 4.58 -2.26
N MET A 672 11.80 5.32 -3.31
CA MET A 672 11.87 4.84 -4.69
C MET A 672 13.28 4.41 -5.09
N ALA A 673 14.31 5.17 -4.70
CA ALA A 673 15.71 4.86 -5.04
C ALA A 673 16.25 3.64 -4.29
N GLU A 674 15.81 3.43 -3.04
CA GLU A 674 16.11 2.23 -2.25
C GLU A 674 15.41 1.00 -2.83
N GLU A 675 14.13 1.12 -3.22
CA GLU A 675 13.34 0.03 -3.82
C GLU A 675 13.94 -0.49 -5.13
N VAL A 676 14.30 0.43 -6.06
CA VAL A 676 14.77 0.05 -7.39
C VAL A 676 16.27 -0.25 -7.44
N GLY A 677 17.06 0.38 -6.56
CA GLY A 677 18.52 0.37 -6.66
C GLY A 677 19.05 1.14 -7.88
N GLY A 678 20.36 1.36 -7.93
CA GLY A 678 21.02 2.04 -9.07
C GLY A 678 20.81 3.56 -9.17
N LEU A 679 19.99 4.15 -8.28
CA LEU A 679 19.77 5.59 -8.17
C LEU A 679 20.48 6.18 -6.96
N ARG A 680 21.02 7.39 -7.12
CA ARG A 680 21.51 8.22 -6.02
C ARG A 680 20.59 9.40 -5.80
N VAL A 681 20.09 9.58 -4.58
CA VAL A 681 19.25 10.74 -4.22
C VAL A 681 20.04 11.69 -3.32
N THR A 682 19.98 12.98 -3.65
CA THR A 682 20.53 14.07 -2.84
C THR A 682 19.43 15.10 -2.62
N ILE A 683 19.23 15.52 -1.37
CA ILE A 683 18.23 16.52 -0.99
C ILE A 683 18.95 17.80 -0.58
N LEU A 684 18.63 18.91 -1.24
CA LEU A 684 19.05 20.24 -0.83
C LEU A 684 17.91 20.86 -0.02
N GLY A 685 18.12 21.06 1.27
CA GLY A 685 17.17 21.72 2.14
C GLY A 685 17.33 23.24 2.14
N LEU A 686 16.63 23.91 3.04
CA LEU A 686 16.59 25.37 3.12
C LEU A 686 17.99 26.02 3.13
N LYS A 687 18.92 25.50 3.94
CA LYS A 687 20.28 26.04 4.07
C LYS A 687 21.10 25.88 2.79
N GLU A 688 20.98 24.72 2.14
CA GLU A 688 21.66 24.45 0.87
C GLU A 688 21.09 25.35 -0.23
N LEU A 689 19.77 25.52 -0.29
CA LEU A 689 19.10 26.40 -1.25
C LEU A 689 19.52 27.87 -1.07
N GLN A 690 19.64 28.34 0.16
CA GLN A 690 20.17 29.68 0.46
C GLN A 690 21.62 29.83 0.00
N LYS A 691 22.46 28.81 0.22
CA LYS A 691 23.86 28.79 -0.21
C LYS A 691 23.99 28.78 -1.74
N GLU A 692 23.15 28.02 -2.41
CA GLU A 692 23.05 27.95 -3.88
C GLU A 692 22.33 29.17 -4.48
N LYS A 693 21.82 30.08 -3.64
CA LYS A 693 21.11 31.31 -4.03
C LYS A 693 19.89 31.02 -4.91
N CYS A 694 19.16 29.94 -4.62
CA CYS A 694 17.92 29.59 -5.31
C CYS A 694 16.76 30.52 -4.88
N GLY A 695 16.87 31.80 -5.23
CA GLY A 695 15.95 32.83 -4.79
C GLY A 695 14.53 32.67 -5.31
N GLY A 696 14.30 31.97 -6.42
CA GLY A 696 12.97 31.62 -6.90
C GLY A 696 12.28 30.59 -6.01
N ILE A 697 12.98 29.50 -5.69
CA ILE A 697 12.47 28.46 -4.78
C ILE A 697 12.17 29.04 -3.40
N LEU A 698 13.14 29.78 -2.84
CA LEU A 698 13.02 30.39 -1.51
C LEU A 698 11.88 31.43 -1.44
N ALA A 699 11.73 32.24 -2.49
CA ALA A 699 10.70 33.27 -2.55
C ALA A 699 9.29 32.71 -2.65
N VAL A 700 9.10 31.58 -3.35
CA VAL A 700 7.77 30.97 -3.44
C VAL A 700 7.40 30.29 -2.12
N SER A 701 8.36 29.61 -1.48
CA SER A 701 8.08 28.84 -0.25
C SER A 701 7.94 29.69 1.01
N GLN A 702 8.46 30.92 1.05
CA GLN A 702 8.50 31.72 2.28
C GLN A 702 7.12 32.02 2.90
N GLY A 703 6.05 31.76 2.14
CA GLY A 703 4.67 31.84 2.62
C GLY A 703 4.18 30.63 3.41
N SER A 704 4.77 29.45 3.22
CA SER A 704 4.37 28.20 3.87
C SER A 704 5.20 27.88 5.12
N ALA A 705 4.63 27.06 6.00
CA ALA A 705 5.36 26.40 7.09
C ALA A 705 6.19 25.20 6.60
N GLU A 706 5.86 24.63 5.45
CA GLU A 706 6.59 23.52 4.84
C GLU A 706 7.85 24.05 4.14
N GLU A 707 9.02 23.59 4.59
CA GLU A 707 10.29 24.05 4.03
C GLU A 707 10.49 23.58 2.56
N PRO A 708 11.04 24.43 1.68
CA PRO A 708 11.33 24.04 0.32
C PRO A 708 12.48 23.04 0.24
N LYS A 709 12.51 22.28 -0.85
CA LYS A 709 13.62 21.39 -1.18
C LYS A 709 13.94 21.41 -2.68
N MET A 710 15.17 21.05 -3.01
CA MET A 710 15.49 20.56 -4.35
C MET A 710 15.95 19.10 -4.24
N ILE A 711 15.18 18.20 -4.83
CA ILE A 711 15.48 16.78 -4.90
C ILE A 711 16.30 16.54 -6.17
N VAL A 712 17.44 15.87 -6.03
CA VAL A 712 18.33 15.49 -7.11
C VAL A 712 18.43 13.98 -7.15
N ILE A 713 17.95 13.36 -8.22
CA ILE A 713 17.95 11.90 -8.43
C ILE A 713 18.90 11.60 -9.58
N GLU A 714 19.88 10.72 -9.38
CA GLU A 714 20.92 10.48 -10.37
C GLU A 714 21.05 9.01 -10.74
N HIS A 715 20.92 8.72 -12.03
CA HIS A 715 21.33 7.47 -12.66
C HIS A 715 22.66 7.69 -13.39
N ARG A 716 23.73 7.02 -12.93
CA ARG A 716 25.11 7.27 -13.41
C ARG A 716 25.80 5.97 -13.83
N PRO A 717 25.60 5.50 -15.07
CA PRO A 717 26.35 4.35 -15.59
C PRO A 717 27.84 4.72 -15.76
N LYS A 718 28.73 3.72 -15.72
CA LYS A 718 30.20 3.92 -15.73
C LYS A 718 30.74 4.67 -16.97
N LYS A 719 30.09 4.50 -18.12
CA LYS A 719 30.47 5.12 -19.41
C LYS A 719 29.21 5.60 -20.13
N PRO A 720 28.62 6.73 -19.72
CA PRO A 720 27.36 7.20 -20.29
C PRO A 720 27.56 7.63 -21.74
N LYS A 721 26.67 7.20 -22.64
CA LYS A 721 26.69 7.62 -24.06
C LYS A 721 26.15 9.03 -24.27
N LYS A 722 25.22 9.45 -23.42
CA LYS A 722 24.54 10.75 -23.41
C LYS A 722 24.27 11.18 -21.97
N SER A 723 24.10 12.48 -21.76
CA SER A 723 23.72 13.09 -20.49
C SER A 723 22.40 13.85 -20.66
N VAL A 724 21.36 13.46 -19.94
CA VAL A 724 20.04 14.11 -19.96
C VAL A 724 19.70 14.59 -18.56
N VAL A 725 19.19 15.82 -18.45
CA VAL A 725 18.58 16.31 -17.21
C VAL A 725 17.07 16.43 -17.43
N LEU A 726 16.31 15.93 -16.47
CA LEU A 726 14.85 16.04 -16.40
C LEU A 726 14.51 16.99 -15.25
N VAL A 727 13.66 17.99 -15.47
CA VAL A 727 13.26 18.95 -14.43
C VAL A 727 11.75 18.90 -14.22
N GLY A 728 11.29 18.61 -13.01
CA GLY A 728 9.86 18.44 -12.72
C GLY A 728 9.37 19.51 -11.74
N LYS A 729 8.38 20.32 -12.12
CA LYS A 729 7.72 21.24 -11.18
C LYS A 729 7.13 20.43 -10.03
N GLY A 730 7.54 20.74 -8.80
CA GLY A 730 7.13 20.05 -7.58
C GLY A 730 6.37 20.94 -6.60
N VAL A 731 5.45 21.79 -7.08
CA VAL A 731 4.62 22.61 -6.19
C VAL A 731 3.55 21.70 -5.57
N THR A 732 3.69 21.35 -4.30
CA THR A 732 2.86 20.33 -3.66
C THR A 732 1.43 20.79 -3.37
N PHE A 733 1.26 22.10 -3.22
CA PHE A 733 -0.03 22.75 -3.24
C PHE A 733 0.14 24.20 -3.70
N ASP A 734 -0.74 24.64 -4.60
CA ASP A 734 -0.72 26.00 -5.15
C ASP A 734 -2.03 26.74 -4.87
N SER A 735 -1.99 27.60 -3.85
CA SER A 735 -3.11 28.52 -3.56
C SER A 735 -3.08 29.79 -4.43
N GLY A 736 -1.99 30.01 -5.18
CA GLY A 736 -1.63 31.26 -5.85
C GLY A 736 -0.90 32.28 -4.98
N GLY A 737 -0.73 31.99 -3.67
CA GLY A 737 -0.11 32.92 -2.73
C GLY A 737 -0.97 34.17 -2.50
N ILE A 738 -0.36 35.37 -2.50
CA ILE A 738 -1.09 36.64 -2.36
C ILE A 738 -2.04 36.89 -3.54
N SER A 739 -1.66 36.45 -4.73
CA SER A 739 -2.49 36.45 -5.95
C SER A 739 -3.44 35.26 -5.93
N ILE A 740 -4.23 35.17 -4.86
CA ILE A 740 -4.97 33.97 -4.47
C ILE A 740 -5.93 33.48 -5.58
N LYS A 741 -5.93 32.16 -5.81
CA LYS A 741 -6.88 31.51 -6.71
C LYS A 741 -8.31 31.56 -6.14
N PRO A 742 -9.36 31.50 -6.99
CA PRO A 742 -10.73 31.31 -6.53
C PRO A 742 -10.88 30.00 -5.73
N SER A 743 -11.80 29.97 -4.76
CA SER A 743 -12.07 28.76 -3.96
C SER A 743 -12.54 27.57 -4.80
N ALA A 744 -13.31 27.83 -5.86
CA ALA A 744 -13.81 26.80 -6.76
C ALA A 744 -12.65 26.13 -7.50
N GLY A 745 -12.51 24.81 -7.35
CA GLY A 745 -11.47 24.03 -8.01
C GLY A 745 -10.08 24.11 -7.36
N MET A 746 -9.86 24.92 -6.32
CA MET A 746 -8.54 25.04 -5.66
C MET A 746 -8.03 23.69 -5.11
N GLY A 747 -8.92 22.77 -4.73
CA GLY A 747 -8.54 21.42 -4.30
C GLY A 747 -7.81 20.60 -5.38
N TRP A 748 -7.96 20.95 -6.66
CA TRP A 748 -7.19 20.35 -7.76
C TRP A 748 -5.72 20.77 -7.76
N MET A 749 -5.35 21.83 -7.04
CA MET A 749 -3.97 22.34 -7.03
C MET A 749 -2.99 21.46 -6.26
N LYS A 750 -3.46 20.36 -5.63
CA LYS A 750 -2.59 19.26 -5.21
C LYS A 750 -1.88 18.58 -6.39
N TYR A 751 -2.43 18.68 -7.60
CA TYR A 751 -1.85 18.12 -8.82
C TYR A 751 -0.73 18.99 -9.40
N ASP A 752 -0.40 20.13 -8.77
CA ASP A 752 0.58 21.08 -9.28
C ASP A 752 2.06 20.62 -9.14
N MET A 753 2.22 19.38 -8.69
CA MET A 753 3.46 18.60 -8.64
C MET A 753 3.49 17.44 -9.65
N ALA A 754 2.53 17.33 -10.58
CA ALA A 754 2.50 16.24 -11.57
C ALA A 754 3.77 16.18 -12.44
N GLY A 755 4.45 17.31 -12.63
CA GLY A 755 5.77 17.37 -13.28
C GLY A 755 6.85 16.62 -12.50
N ALA A 756 6.90 16.82 -11.18
CA ALA A 756 7.77 16.06 -10.28
C ALA A 756 7.45 14.55 -10.31
N ALA A 757 6.17 14.20 -10.25
CA ALA A 757 5.71 12.81 -10.33
C ALA A 757 6.14 12.13 -11.65
N THR A 758 6.08 12.87 -12.77
CA THR A 758 6.57 12.42 -14.07
C THR A 758 8.07 12.13 -14.04
N VAL A 759 8.88 13.04 -13.49
CA VAL A 759 10.33 12.84 -13.35
C VAL A 759 10.64 11.62 -12.49
N MET A 760 9.95 11.42 -11.37
CA MET A 760 10.14 10.25 -10.52
C MET A 760 9.82 8.94 -11.27
N GLY A 761 8.68 8.88 -11.97
CA GLY A 761 8.32 7.72 -12.79
C GLY A 761 9.35 7.40 -13.87
N VAL A 762 9.86 8.42 -14.57
CA VAL A 762 10.92 8.23 -15.58
C VAL A 762 12.23 7.75 -14.93
N MET A 763 12.65 8.33 -13.81
CA MET A 763 13.87 7.92 -13.11
C MET A 763 13.80 6.46 -12.63
N ARG A 764 12.64 6.01 -12.13
CA ARG A 764 12.39 4.59 -11.83
C ARG A 764 12.57 3.72 -13.06
N THR A 765 11.90 4.04 -14.17
CA THR A 765 12.02 3.27 -15.43
C THR A 765 13.46 3.20 -15.95
N VAL A 766 14.21 4.32 -15.86
CA VAL A 766 15.62 4.39 -16.29
C VAL A 766 16.50 3.45 -15.48
N ALA A 767 16.28 3.39 -14.16
CA ALA A 767 17.02 2.54 -13.24
C ALA A 767 16.69 1.05 -13.45
N GLU A 768 15.40 0.70 -13.53
CA GLU A 768 14.97 -0.68 -13.77
C GLU A 768 15.48 -1.23 -15.12
N LEU A 769 15.63 -0.36 -16.14
CA LEU A 769 16.19 -0.72 -17.45
C LEU A 769 17.72 -0.65 -17.52
N GLU A 770 18.38 -0.19 -16.46
CA GLU A 770 19.83 0.06 -16.40
C GLU A 770 20.36 0.83 -17.62
N LEU A 771 19.63 1.86 -18.09
CA LEU A 771 19.96 2.47 -19.38
C LEU A 771 21.39 3.02 -19.41
N PRO A 772 22.18 2.81 -20.48
CA PRO A 772 23.56 3.26 -20.59
C PRO A 772 23.70 4.76 -20.92
N ILE A 773 22.81 5.58 -20.38
CA ILE A 773 22.81 7.05 -20.44
C ILE A 773 22.84 7.60 -19.02
N LYS A 774 23.49 8.75 -18.82
CA LYS A 774 23.41 9.48 -17.56
C LYS A 774 22.09 10.25 -17.56
N VAL A 775 21.26 10.03 -16.55
CA VAL A 775 20.01 10.78 -16.37
C VAL A 775 20.00 11.39 -14.97
N VAL A 776 19.67 12.67 -14.89
CA VAL A 776 19.55 13.40 -13.63
C VAL A 776 18.15 14.01 -13.55
N GLY A 777 17.36 13.61 -12.57
CA GLY A 777 16.10 14.25 -12.21
C GLY A 777 16.33 15.39 -11.21
N LEU A 778 15.85 16.58 -11.53
CA LEU A 778 15.83 17.75 -10.64
C LEU A 778 14.39 18.11 -10.34
N ILE A 779 14.01 18.12 -9.06
CA ILE A 779 12.66 18.45 -8.63
C ILE A 779 12.77 19.59 -7.62
N PRO A 780 12.61 20.86 -8.05
CA PRO A 780 12.40 21.96 -7.12
C PRO A 780 10.98 21.86 -6.55
N THR A 781 10.88 21.74 -5.23
CA THR A 781 9.61 21.55 -4.53
C THR A 781 9.40 22.56 -3.41
N ALA A 782 8.17 23.07 -3.34
CA ALA A 782 7.71 24.03 -2.35
C ALA A 782 6.18 23.97 -2.26
N GLU A 783 5.62 24.64 -1.27
CA GLU A 783 4.19 24.92 -1.17
C GLU A 783 3.95 26.43 -1.32
N ASN A 784 3.02 26.84 -2.19
CA ASN A 784 2.73 28.26 -2.44
C ASN A 784 1.50 28.68 -1.64
N MET A 785 1.72 29.40 -0.54
CA MET A 785 0.69 29.76 0.45
C MET A 785 0.63 31.27 0.73
N PRO A 786 -0.57 31.87 0.93
CA PRO A 786 -0.67 33.23 1.44
C PRO A 786 -0.27 33.25 2.92
N SER A 787 0.54 34.22 3.30
CA SER A 787 0.86 34.48 4.71
C SER A 787 1.42 35.90 4.87
N GLY A 788 1.66 36.32 6.12
CA GLY A 788 2.34 37.58 6.41
C GLY A 788 3.79 37.63 5.92
N THR A 789 4.38 36.49 5.58
CA THR A 789 5.76 36.37 5.06
C THR A 789 5.82 36.05 3.57
N ALA A 790 4.68 35.80 2.92
CA ALA A 790 4.61 35.41 1.52
C ALA A 790 5.19 36.48 0.57
N ILE A 791 5.69 36.04 -0.59
CA ILE A 791 6.06 36.95 -1.67
C ILE A 791 4.82 37.70 -2.17
N LYS A 792 5.02 38.96 -2.61
CA LYS A 792 3.95 39.86 -3.04
C LYS A 792 4.16 40.28 -4.49
N PRO A 793 3.08 40.60 -5.22
CA PRO A 793 3.18 41.36 -6.46
C PRO A 793 4.01 42.65 -6.27
N GLY A 794 4.97 42.89 -7.15
CA GLY A 794 5.93 43.98 -7.12
C GLY A 794 7.26 43.68 -6.42
N ASP A 795 7.38 42.57 -5.70
CA ASP A 795 8.68 42.17 -5.11
C ASP A 795 9.68 41.84 -6.24
N ILE A 796 10.94 42.25 -6.08
CA ILE A 796 12.03 41.88 -6.99
C ILE A 796 12.92 40.85 -6.29
N ILE A 797 13.06 39.69 -6.92
CA ILE A 797 13.89 38.58 -6.42
C ILE A 797 15.07 38.33 -7.35
N THR A 798 16.11 37.68 -6.83
CA THR A 798 17.28 37.27 -7.61
C THR A 798 17.31 35.76 -7.70
N LEU A 799 17.21 35.22 -8.92
CA LEU A 799 17.31 33.78 -9.16
C LEU A 799 18.76 33.30 -9.06
N ALA A 800 18.97 31.98 -8.98
CA ALA A 800 20.29 31.36 -8.90
C ALA A 800 21.21 31.76 -10.07
N SER A 801 20.62 32.04 -11.24
CA SER A 801 21.31 32.57 -12.42
C SER A 801 21.90 33.98 -12.26
N GLY A 802 21.57 34.68 -11.17
CA GLY A 802 21.93 36.08 -10.94
C GLY A 802 20.97 37.10 -11.57
N LYS A 803 20.04 36.65 -12.42
CA LYS A 803 19.02 37.50 -13.03
C LYS A 803 17.97 37.92 -12.00
N THR A 804 17.58 39.18 -12.07
CA THR A 804 16.53 39.79 -11.23
C THR A 804 15.17 39.64 -11.89
N VAL A 805 14.15 39.28 -11.10
CA VAL A 805 12.78 39.06 -11.56
C VAL A 805 11.81 39.87 -10.72
N GLU A 806 11.07 40.77 -11.36
CA GLU A 806 9.91 41.42 -10.77
C GLU A 806 8.73 40.44 -10.76
N VAL A 807 8.25 40.09 -9.57
CA VAL A 807 7.11 39.19 -9.42
C VAL A 807 5.83 39.99 -9.62
N ASP A 808 5.24 39.91 -10.81
CA ASP A 808 4.01 40.59 -11.17
C ASP A 808 2.78 39.81 -10.66
N ASN A 809 2.84 38.48 -10.68
CA ASN A 809 1.80 37.60 -10.19
C ASN A 809 2.39 36.41 -9.43
N THR A 810 1.97 36.19 -8.18
CA THR A 810 2.47 35.11 -7.31
C THR A 810 1.85 33.74 -7.62
N ASP A 811 0.84 33.69 -8.49
CA ASP A 811 0.25 32.49 -9.10
C ASP A 811 1.00 32.04 -10.36
N ALA A 812 2.09 32.75 -10.69
CA ALA A 812 3.07 32.36 -11.70
C ALA A 812 4.37 31.92 -11.01
N GLU A 813 4.23 31.09 -9.99
CA GLU A 813 5.28 30.59 -9.10
C GLU A 813 6.12 29.48 -9.73
N GLY A 814 5.50 28.53 -10.44
CA GLY A 814 6.18 27.33 -10.92
C GLY A 814 7.39 27.64 -11.79
N ARG A 815 7.29 28.67 -12.65
CA ARG A 815 8.41 29.13 -13.49
C ARG A 815 9.58 29.70 -12.70
N LEU A 816 9.34 30.28 -11.51
CA LEU A 816 10.40 30.79 -10.63
C LEU A 816 11.24 29.64 -10.07
N LEU A 817 10.58 28.59 -9.57
CA LEU A 817 11.25 27.37 -9.10
C LEU A 817 12.03 26.68 -10.22
N LEU A 818 11.38 26.53 -11.38
CA LEU A 818 11.99 25.93 -12.56
C LEU A 818 13.19 26.76 -13.04
N GLY A 819 13.13 28.08 -13.00
CA GLY A 819 14.26 28.96 -13.37
C GLY A 819 15.53 28.65 -12.57
N ASP A 820 15.41 28.42 -11.26
CA ASP A 820 16.54 28.01 -10.42
C ASP A 820 17.04 26.61 -10.78
N ALA A 821 16.15 25.64 -10.95
CA ALA A 821 16.51 24.25 -11.27
C ALA A 821 17.12 24.10 -12.68
N LEU A 822 16.59 24.82 -13.67
CA LEU A 822 17.13 24.88 -15.03
C LEU A 822 18.54 25.46 -15.03
N HIS A 823 18.79 26.51 -14.26
CA HIS A 823 20.14 27.03 -14.07
C HIS A 823 21.05 25.99 -13.38
N TYR A 824 20.56 25.35 -12.32
CA TYR A 824 21.29 24.32 -11.58
C TYR A 824 21.69 23.11 -12.44
N SER A 825 20.91 22.80 -13.48
CA SER A 825 21.16 21.70 -14.42
C SER A 825 22.53 21.76 -15.11
N ALA A 826 23.10 22.96 -15.28
CA ALA A 826 24.42 23.16 -15.91
C ALA A 826 25.53 22.34 -15.23
N ARG A 827 25.42 22.10 -13.92
CA ARG A 827 26.42 21.34 -13.12
C ARG A 827 26.59 19.91 -13.59
N PHE A 828 25.59 19.36 -14.27
CA PHE A 828 25.60 17.98 -14.75
C PHE A 828 26.10 17.84 -16.18
N ASN A 829 26.47 18.95 -16.85
CA ASN A 829 26.87 19.01 -18.26
C ASN A 829 25.92 18.21 -19.17
N PRO A 830 24.62 18.56 -19.20
CA PRO A 830 23.65 17.84 -20.04
C PRO A 830 23.86 18.12 -21.53
N ASP A 831 23.59 17.11 -22.35
CA ASP A 831 23.34 17.28 -23.79
C ASP A 831 21.91 17.82 -24.01
N ILE A 832 20.96 17.33 -23.20
CA ILE A 832 19.53 17.59 -23.32
C ILE A 832 18.95 17.93 -21.95
N VAL A 833 18.09 18.96 -21.88
CA VAL A 833 17.26 19.28 -20.72
C VAL A 833 15.79 19.19 -21.13
N LEU A 834 15.01 18.39 -20.41
CA LEU A 834 13.56 18.33 -20.57
C LEU A 834 12.91 18.78 -19.26
N ASP A 835 11.96 19.71 -19.32
CA ASP A 835 11.19 20.08 -18.12
C ASP A 835 9.69 19.88 -18.27
N PHE A 836 9.04 19.51 -17.17
CA PHE A 836 7.63 19.10 -17.10
C PHE A 836 6.93 19.91 -16.02
N ALA A 837 5.86 20.60 -16.40
CA ALA A 837 5.15 21.45 -15.46
C ALA A 837 3.67 21.62 -15.82
N THR A 838 2.81 21.52 -14.81
CA THR A 838 1.44 22.04 -14.84
C THR A 838 1.49 23.57 -14.78
N LEU A 839 1.93 24.20 -15.88
CA LEU A 839 2.46 25.56 -15.80
C LEU A 839 1.42 26.63 -16.10
N THR A 840 0.56 26.42 -17.09
CA THR A 840 -0.37 27.49 -17.50
C THR A 840 -1.77 26.98 -17.84
N GLY A 841 -2.79 27.66 -17.28
CA GLY A 841 -4.17 27.52 -17.75
C GLY A 841 -4.33 27.95 -19.22
N ALA A 842 -3.45 28.83 -19.73
CA ALA A 842 -3.43 29.22 -21.14
C ALA A 842 -3.13 28.05 -22.09
N CYS A 843 -2.30 27.08 -21.67
CA CYS A 843 -2.06 25.86 -22.44
C CYS A 843 -3.33 25.01 -22.53
N VAL A 844 -4.08 24.89 -21.42
CA VAL A 844 -5.38 24.21 -21.38
C VAL A 844 -6.40 24.88 -22.31
N VAL A 845 -6.46 26.21 -22.31
CA VAL A 845 -7.32 26.96 -23.25
C VAL A 845 -6.96 26.69 -24.72
N ALA A 846 -5.67 26.50 -25.02
CA ALA A 846 -5.18 26.30 -26.37
C ALA A 846 -5.34 24.86 -26.88
N LEU A 847 -5.07 23.85 -26.03
CA LEU A 847 -4.92 22.44 -26.43
C LEU A 847 -5.89 21.48 -25.72
N GLY A 848 -6.64 21.96 -24.72
CA GLY A 848 -7.57 21.15 -23.94
C GLY A 848 -6.88 20.03 -23.15
N HIS A 849 -7.59 18.91 -22.99
CA HIS A 849 -7.13 17.72 -22.26
C HIS A 849 -6.62 16.60 -23.20
N GLU A 850 -6.31 16.93 -24.45
CA GLU A 850 -5.97 15.96 -25.49
C GLU A 850 -4.46 15.85 -25.74
N CYS A 851 -3.71 16.91 -25.43
CA CYS A 851 -2.32 17.09 -25.83
C CYS A 851 -1.60 18.11 -24.94
N ALA A 852 -0.34 17.87 -24.58
CA ALA A 852 0.49 18.86 -23.89
C ALA A 852 1.14 19.86 -24.86
N GLY A 853 1.39 21.08 -24.39
CA GLY A 853 2.15 22.08 -25.14
C GLY A 853 3.65 21.79 -25.08
N LEU A 854 4.31 21.76 -26.23
CA LEU A 854 5.75 21.51 -26.32
C LEU A 854 6.49 22.73 -26.87
N MET A 855 7.30 23.38 -26.05
CA MET A 855 8.14 24.51 -26.44
C MET A 855 9.62 24.10 -26.35
N GLY A 856 10.53 24.86 -26.95
CA GLY A 856 11.93 24.47 -26.94
C GLY A 856 12.83 25.39 -27.77
N ASN A 857 14.13 25.10 -27.74
CA ASN A 857 15.15 25.78 -28.55
C ASN A 857 15.71 24.91 -29.69
N ASP A 858 15.27 23.65 -29.78
CA ASP A 858 15.73 22.65 -30.74
C ASP A 858 14.53 22.01 -31.44
N ARG A 859 14.37 22.30 -32.73
CA ARG A 859 13.23 21.83 -33.52
C ARG A 859 13.28 20.32 -33.77
N GLU A 860 14.46 19.75 -33.96
CA GLU A 860 14.62 18.32 -34.20
C GLU A 860 14.25 17.53 -32.94
N LEU A 861 14.67 18.01 -31.76
CA LEU A 861 14.24 17.44 -30.49
C LEU A 861 12.71 17.47 -30.35
N GLN A 862 12.08 18.61 -30.65
CA GLN A 862 10.62 18.74 -30.57
C GLN A 862 9.89 17.78 -31.50
N ASP A 863 10.32 17.69 -32.77
CA ASP A 863 9.67 16.82 -33.77
C ASP A 863 9.83 15.33 -33.39
N ARG A 864 10.99 14.95 -32.82
CA ARG A 864 11.21 13.59 -32.30
C ARG A 864 10.29 13.26 -31.13
N LEU A 865 10.14 14.18 -30.18
CA LEU A 865 9.25 14.00 -29.03
C LEU A 865 7.78 13.94 -29.46
N ALA A 866 7.35 14.79 -30.40
CA ALA A 866 6.01 14.75 -30.98
C ALA A 866 5.71 13.41 -31.68
N THR A 867 6.65 12.94 -32.51
CA THR A 867 6.53 11.63 -33.19
C THR A 867 6.41 10.48 -32.19
N ILE A 868 7.19 10.50 -31.10
CA ILE A 868 7.08 9.49 -30.04
C ILE A 868 5.75 9.62 -29.30
N GLY A 869 5.31 10.85 -28.99
CA GLY A 869 4.02 11.09 -28.34
C GLY A 869 2.85 10.52 -29.13
N ASP A 870 2.86 10.67 -30.46
CA ASP A 870 1.86 10.08 -31.34
C ASP A 870 1.88 8.54 -31.33
N THR A 871 3.06 7.91 -31.24
CA THR A 871 3.18 6.43 -31.23
C THR A 871 2.89 5.80 -29.87
N VAL A 872 3.07 6.53 -28.76
CA VAL A 872 2.79 6.02 -27.40
C VAL A 872 1.45 6.47 -26.82
N GLY A 873 0.80 7.42 -27.47
CA GLY A 873 -0.48 7.98 -27.07
C GLY A 873 -0.43 8.99 -25.93
N GLU A 874 0.72 9.64 -25.77
CA GLU A 874 0.95 10.79 -24.91
C GLU A 874 1.28 12.00 -25.80
N ARG A 875 0.28 12.50 -26.53
CA ARG A 875 0.49 13.50 -27.57
C ARG A 875 1.06 14.81 -27.03
N VAL A 876 1.99 15.39 -27.76
CA VAL A 876 2.57 16.71 -27.51
C VAL A 876 2.55 17.54 -28.78
N TRP A 877 2.30 18.84 -28.67
CA TRP A 877 2.19 19.73 -29.82
C TRP A 877 3.27 20.81 -29.80
N PRO A 878 4.18 20.85 -30.80
CA PRO A 878 5.19 21.89 -30.91
C PRO A 878 4.55 23.29 -31.06
N MET A 879 4.71 24.12 -30.03
CA MET A 879 4.26 25.51 -30.00
C MET A 879 5.41 26.46 -30.36
N PRO A 880 5.13 27.60 -31.04
CA PRO A 880 6.17 28.54 -31.45
C PRO A 880 6.78 29.29 -30.27
N LEU A 881 8.11 29.40 -30.21
CA LEU A 881 8.83 30.17 -29.20
C LEU A 881 9.76 31.22 -29.82
N TYR A 882 9.16 32.18 -30.53
CA TYR A 882 9.86 33.31 -31.12
C TYR A 882 10.42 34.27 -30.05
N ASP A 883 11.50 34.97 -30.36
CA ASP A 883 12.19 35.84 -29.41
C ASP A 883 11.33 37.05 -28.98
N GLU A 884 10.37 37.46 -29.79
CA GLU A 884 9.41 38.53 -29.49
C GLU A 884 8.54 38.22 -28.27
N TYR A 885 8.32 36.94 -27.92
CA TYR A 885 7.55 36.58 -26.72
C TYR A 885 8.24 37.03 -25.43
N PHE A 886 9.57 37.19 -25.42
CA PHE A 886 10.28 37.75 -24.27
C PHE A 886 9.99 39.24 -24.07
N SER A 887 9.62 39.98 -25.13
CA SER A 887 9.32 41.42 -25.01
C SER A 887 8.15 41.72 -24.08
N TYR A 888 7.22 40.77 -23.91
CA TYR A 888 6.08 40.86 -23.00
C TYR A 888 6.48 40.70 -21.52
N LEU A 889 7.70 40.27 -21.24
CA LEU A 889 8.25 40.06 -19.90
C LEU A 889 9.23 41.16 -19.50
N LYS A 890 9.41 42.22 -20.29
CA LYS A 890 10.33 43.30 -19.92
C LYS A 890 9.82 44.01 -18.65
N SER A 891 10.73 44.20 -17.69
CA SER A 891 10.52 45.02 -16.51
C SER A 891 11.22 46.37 -16.67
N GLU A 892 10.69 47.41 -16.04
CA GLU A 892 11.37 48.70 -15.91
C GLU A 892 12.42 48.71 -14.77
N TRP A 893 12.29 47.76 -13.83
CA TRP A 893 12.99 47.76 -12.54
C TRP A 893 13.90 46.54 -12.33
N ALA A 894 13.65 45.44 -13.06
CA ALA A 894 14.40 44.19 -13.01
C ALA A 894 14.79 43.70 -14.42
N ASP A 895 15.53 42.61 -14.54
CA ASP A 895 15.88 42.03 -15.85
C ASP A 895 14.65 41.51 -16.59
N MET A 896 13.63 41.03 -15.86
CA MET A 896 12.34 40.59 -16.42
C MET A 896 11.23 40.56 -15.37
N LYS A 897 9.99 40.39 -15.82
CA LYS A 897 8.82 40.03 -15.02
C LYS A 897 8.58 38.52 -15.07
N ASN A 898 7.99 37.94 -14.02
CA ASN A 898 7.62 36.53 -14.04
C ASN A 898 6.34 36.26 -14.86
N ALA A 899 5.39 37.20 -14.89
CA ALA A 899 4.17 37.11 -15.66
C ALA A 899 4.12 38.16 -16.78
N GLY A 900 3.56 37.78 -17.91
CA GLY A 900 3.31 38.66 -19.07
C GLY A 900 1.82 38.92 -19.25
N SER A 901 1.45 39.42 -20.42
CA SER A 901 0.03 39.62 -20.77
C SER A 901 -0.74 38.29 -20.79
N ARG A 902 -2.07 38.34 -20.61
CA ARG A 902 -2.93 37.15 -20.77
C ARG A 902 -2.82 36.48 -22.15
N TRP A 903 -2.40 37.24 -23.17
CA TRP A 903 -2.29 36.75 -24.54
C TRP A 903 -0.96 36.01 -24.72
N GLY A 904 -1.04 34.77 -25.20
CA GLY A 904 0.15 33.92 -25.35
C GLY A 904 0.74 33.48 -24.01
N GLY A 905 -0.06 33.36 -22.95
CA GLY A 905 0.41 33.04 -21.60
C GLY A 905 1.36 31.83 -21.52
N ALA A 906 1.03 30.72 -22.20
CA ALA A 906 1.89 29.54 -22.31
C ALA A 906 3.26 29.87 -22.95
N LEU A 907 3.25 30.65 -24.03
CA LEU A 907 4.46 31.03 -24.78
C LEU A 907 5.34 32.00 -23.99
N THR A 908 4.74 32.94 -23.27
CA THR A 908 5.50 33.83 -22.36
C THR A 908 6.11 33.05 -21.19
N ALA A 909 5.43 32.02 -20.67
CA ALA A 909 6.01 31.14 -19.66
C ALA A 909 7.22 30.37 -20.21
N GLY A 910 7.10 29.79 -21.41
CA GLY A 910 8.24 29.18 -22.11
C GLY A 910 9.38 30.17 -22.38
N ALA A 911 9.06 31.43 -22.72
CA ALA A 911 10.06 32.47 -22.99
C ALA A 911 10.81 32.89 -21.72
N PHE A 912 10.13 32.86 -20.56
CA PHE A 912 10.76 33.02 -19.24
C PHE A 912 11.74 31.87 -18.98
N LEU A 913 11.29 30.61 -19.10
CA LEU A 913 12.13 29.43 -18.85
C LEU A 913 13.38 29.38 -19.75
N LYS A 914 13.23 29.75 -21.04
CA LYS A 914 14.33 29.85 -22.02
C LYS A 914 15.51 30.70 -21.50
N GLN A 915 15.26 31.68 -20.64
CA GLN A 915 16.30 32.55 -20.08
C GLN A 915 17.24 31.86 -19.09
N HIS A 916 16.86 30.69 -18.57
CA HIS A 916 17.61 29.99 -17.52
C HIS A 916 18.26 28.70 -18.02
N ILE A 917 18.08 28.37 -19.31
CA ILE A 917 18.69 27.21 -19.94
C ILE A 917 20.20 27.44 -20.10
N PRO A 918 21.05 26.44 -19.77
CA PRO A 918 22.48 26.54 -20.00
C PRO A 918 22.79 26.74 -21.50
N GLU A 919 23.87 27.46 -21.79
CA GLU A 919 24.30 27.65 -23.19
C GLU A 919 24.62 26.32 -23.87
N LYS A 920 24.30 26.21 -25.16
CA LYS A 920 24.61 25.05 -26.02
C LYS A 920 23.97 23.73 -25.59
N VAL A 921 22.83 23.79 -24.90
CA VAL A 921 22.02 22.61 -24.52
C VAL A 921 20.73 22.58 -25.33
N SER A 922 20.38 21.40 -25.87
CA SER A 922 19.07 21.18 -26.49
C SER A 922 18.00 21.09 -25.40
N TRP A 923 16.95 21.89 -25.50
CA TRP A 923 15.94 22.01 -24.46
C TRP A 923 14.53 21.93 -25.01
N ALA A 924 13.67 21.22 -24.28
CA ALA A 924 12.23 21.22 -24.49
C ALA A 924 11.46 21.32 -23.17
N HIS A 925 10.43 22.15 -23.18
CA HIS A 925 9.49 22.36 -22.08
C HIS A 925 8.13 21.74 -22.43
N PHE A 926 7.63 20.91 -21.53
CA PHE A 926 6.30 20.29 -21.56
C PHE A 926 5.38 21.03 -20.60
N ASP A 927 4.46 21.82 -21.14
CA ASP A 927 3.34 22.35 -20.36
C ASP A 927 2.23 21.29 -20.32
N ILE A 928 2.21 20.55 -19.21
CA ILE A 928 1.31 19.41 -18.97
C ILE A 928 0.05 19.82 -18.19
N ALA A 929 -0.26 21.11 -18.05
CA ALA A 929 -1.41 21.58 -17.27
C ALA A 929 -2.75 20.93 -17.68
N GLY A 930 -2.92 20.64 -18.98
CA GLY A 930 -4.15 20.01 -19.49
C GLY A 930 -4.19 18.49 -19.37
N VAL A 931 -3.04 17.83 -19.17
CA VAL A 931 -2.93 16.36 -19.31
C VAL A 931 -2.28 15.67 -18.11
N GLY A 932 -1.68 16.40 -17.17
CA GLY A 932 -1.05 15.84 -15.96
C GLY A 932 -2.06 15.28 -14.95
N TYR A 933 -3.29 15.81 -14.96
CA TYR A 933 -4.41 15.32 -14.18
C TYR A 933 -5.74 15.55 -14.92
N LEU A 934 -6.78 14.86 -14.48
CA LEU A 934 -8.14 14.97 -14.99
C LEU A 934 -9.11 15.22 -13.84
N GLU A 935 -9.97 16.23 -13.98
CA GLU A 935 -11.02 16.51 -12.98
C GLU A 935 -12.16 15.49 -13.04
N ASP A 936 -12.37 14.85 -14.19
CA ASP A 936 -13.35 13.82 -14.44
C ASP A 936 -12.77 12.72 -15.34
N GLU A 937 -13.47 11.59 -15.49
CA GLU A 937 -13.06 10.55 -16.43
C GLU A 937 -13.03 11.10 -17.86
N HIS A 938 -11.91 10.91 -18.55
CA HIS A 938 -11.72 11.41 -19.91
C HIS A 938 -11.02 10.37 -20.79
N ASN A 939 -11.60 10.07 -21.96
CA ASN A 939 -11.06 9.09 -22.90
C ASN A 939 -10.71 7.71 -22.27
N GLY A 940 -11.46 7.30 -21.25
CA GLY A 940 -11.25 6.05 -20.49
C GLY A 940 -10.28 6.16 -19.33
N GLN A 941 -9.50 7.24 -19.22
CA GLN A 941 -8.62 7.45 -18.06
C GLN A 941 -9.44 7.87 -16.83
N PRO A 942 -9.14 7.32 -15.65
CA PRO A 942 -9.83 7.70 -14.42
C PRO A 942 -9.50 9.15 -14.05
N LYS A 943 -10.41 9.74 -13.27
CA LYS A 943 -10.20 11.00 -12.56
C LYS A 943 -8.94 10.95 -11.69
N GLY A 944 -8.19 12.05 -11.66
CA GLY A 944 -6.97 12.23 -10.87
C GLY A 944 -5.71 12.33 -11.72
N GLY A 945 -4.55 12.03 -11.13
CA GLY A 945 -3.27 12.07 -11.82
C GLY A 945 -3.23 11.05 -12.96
N THR A 946 -2.71 11.44 -14.12
CA THR A 946 -2.68 10.57 -15.32
C THR A 946 -1.39 9.76 -15.44
N GLY A 947 -0.29 10.29 -14.90
CA GLY A 947 1.08 9.78 -15.14
C GLY A 947 1.66 10.20 -16.49
N PHE A 948 1.07 11.21 -17.14
CA PHE A 948 1.48 11.69 -18.47
C PHE A 948 2.98 12.00 -18.56
N GLY A 949 3.62 11.49 -19.60
CA GLY A 949 5.01 11.78 -19.95
C GLY A 949 5.98 10.69 -19.50
N VAL A 950 5.58 9.83 -18.55
CA VAL A 950 6.43 8.72 -18.09
C VAL A 950 6.77 7.78 -19.25
N VAL A 951 5.80 7.44 -20.09
CA VAL A 951 5.98 6.48 -21.18
C VAL A 951 6.71 7.13 -22.36
N LEU A 952 6.33 8.34 -22.74
CA LEU A 952 6.93 9.12 -23.81
C LEU A 952 8.41 9.36 -23.56
N VAL A 953 8.75 9.89 -22.39
CA VAL A 953 10.13 10.31 -22.09
C VAL A 953 11.02 9.08 -21.95
N SER A 954 10.55 8.04 -21.26
CA SER A 954 11.29 6.78 -21.17
C SER A 954 11.53 6.15 -22.54
N THR A 955 10.54 6.20 -23.45
CA THR A 955 10.69 5.73 -24.83
C THR A 955 11.70 6.59 -25.62
N PHE A 956 11.65 7.91 -25.45
CA PHE A 956 12.63 8.83 -26.02
C PHE A 956 14.05 8.52 -25.55
N LEU A 957 14.26 8.35 -24.24
CA LEU A 957 15.54 8.01 -23.64
C LEU A 957 16.10 6.69 -24.17
N LYS A 958 15.26 5.65 -24.31
CA LYS A 958 15.64 4.38 -24.96
C LYS A 958 16.05 4.58 -26.41
N ASN A 959 15.35 5.43 -27.15
CA ASN A 959 15.63 5.72 -28.56
C ASN A 959 16.87 6.61 -28.78
N LEU A 960 17.41 7.28 -27.75
CA LEU A 960 18.71 7.98 -27.86
C LEU A 960 19.90 7.02 -28.08
N LEU A 961 19.69 5.72 -27.87
CA LEU A 961 20.71 4.68 -28.04
C LEU A 961 20.76 4.09 -29.44
N LYS A 962 19.73 4.35 -30.26
CA LYS A 962 19.63 3.96 -31.67
C LYS A 962 20.21 5.08 -32.52
#